data_AF-A0A5N6PK89-F1
#
_entry.id   AF-A0A5N6PK89-F1
#
_cell.length_a   1.000
_cell.length_b   1.000
_cell.length_c   1.000
_cell.angle_alpha   90.00
_cell.angle_beta   90.00
_cell.angle_gamma   90.00
#
_symmetry.space_group_name_H-M   'P 1'
#
loop_
_entity.id
_entity.type
_entity.pdbx_description
1 polymer ?
#
loop_
_entity_poly.entity_id
_entity_poly.type
_entity_poly.pdbx_seq_one_letter_code
_entity_poly.pdbx_strand_id
1 'polypeptide(L)'
;MGDDDTRINEGKHTPPKDFVCPITTHIFSDPVTLETGQTYERKAIQQWLERGNSTCPITRQKLHSTQLPKTNYILKHLITSWKELNPSNSNQENEQLDIPPLTSTSSDDGTVNELRVAITKLCTSEVLKEAETAVLTIERFWQDLIESGLGPEVEIQNMLSQPPVINGFMEILFSSVNTRVLISTVFLLSELGSRNEDVILTLTRVDTDVECVIALFQKGLFEAVVLIYLLKPSIPVLVQLELVESLLKVVNSNENEFHKMCVKPKTAAVLLLGQIVTSSDDGAIFEVVRRVISGKVIECIISSLESEWIEERITVVRILLRCMQEDGKCRNIIADKAELAPVLEILVVANDQDRFEIVQFLSELVKLNRRTFNNQILHIIKDEGTFSTMHTLLVYLQTAETEQLPIVAGLLLQLDLLAEPRKMSIYREEAIDTLISCLKNSDSMSTQIAAAETILVLQGRFTSFGKPLIRAYLLKQAGLDKSYRSTMRKEQLATISGEIQETMEEEEEEKAAENWERKMAFVLVSHEFGLIFEGLSEGLKSKYAEICSASFVCATWLVHMLTLLPDTGIKGAARICLLNQFVTIFKSAKDREDKALSMLALSSFFQDPDGLRDIATHMKDIVKGLREFKRSSTVAFEMLKVLSEGSESSADLWNHKELAKQDCSTNGEVLSIVCFKDKIFSGHSDGMIKVWTGKGSVLHLLQEIREHSKAVTSLTVLQSGDTLYSGSHDKTVRGWPINKEMIQCEQVYDVKDHVNNLLVANSISCFIPQGAGIKIHSWSGTSKQLNSSKYVKCMALVNGRLYTGCQDNSIQEIDLATGTLSSIQSGSRKLLGKSSPVHALKVHDELIYSASSSIEGTTLKVFGIAIQIDYQIIYA
;
A
#
# COMPACT_ATOMS: atom_id res chain seq x y z
N MET A 1 -19.82 33.20 -36.44
CA MET A 1 -19.43 33.59 -37.80
C MET A 1 -19.47 32.32 -38.62
N GLY A 2 -20.64 32.10 -39.24
CA GLY A 2 -20.80 31.14 -40.30
C GLY A 2 -20.46 31.79 -41.65
N ASP A 3 -20.84 31.06 -42.70
CA ASP A 3 -20.61 31.28 -44.13
C ASP A 3 -19.32 30.58 -44.60
N ASP A 4 -19.33 29.69 -45.59
CA ASP A 4 -20.21 29.67 -46.76
C ASP A 4 -20.39 28.25 -47.32
N ASP A 5 -21.65 27.95 -47.63
CA ASP A 5 -22.09 26.88 -48.53
C ASP A 5 -21.67 27.26 -49.96
N THR A 6 -21.21 26.30 -50.78
CA THR A 6 -21.72 26.03 -52.14
C THR A 6 -20.70 25.39 -53.10
N ARG A 7 -21.18 24.30 -53.74
CA ARG A 7 -20.86 23.76 -55.07
C ARG A 7 -19.53 23.00 -55.26
N ILE A 8 -19.62 21.66 -55.24
CA ILE A 8 -19.43 20.83 -56.45
C ILE A 8 -20.43 19.66 -56.37
N ASN A 9 -21.56 19.82 -57.05
CA ASN A 9 -22.51 18.74 -57.33
C ASN A 9 -22.42 18.41 -58.82
N GLU A 10 -21.21 18.08 -59.28
CA GLU A 10 -20.91 17.56 -60.62
C GLU A 10 -20.00 16.34 -60.44
N GLY A 11 -20.54 15.15 -60.70
CA GLY A 11 -19.80 13.89 -60.56
C GLY A 11 -20.66 12.63 -60.44
N LYS A 12 -21.99 12.76 -60.30
CA LYS A 12 -22.90 11.60 -60.11
C LYS A 12 -23.12 10.71 -61.35
N HIS A 13 -22.43 10.92 -62.47
CA HIS A 13 -22.57 10.07 -63.66
C HIS A 13 -21.27 9.66 -64.34
N THR A 14 -20.11 9.96 -63.75
CA THR A 14 -18.82 9.48 -64.28
C THR A 14 -18.41 8.18 -63.58
N PRO A 15 -18.20 7.07 -64.32
CA PRO A 15 -17.75 5.82 -63.73
C PRO A 15 -16.37 5.98 -63.06
N PRO A 16 -16.11 5.27 -61.95
CA PRO A 16 -14.76 5.16 -61.37
C PRO A 16 -13.73 4.81 -62.45
N LYS A 17 -12.53 5.39 -62.36
CA LYS A 17 -11.47 5.17 -63.37
C LYS A 17 -11.11 3.68 -63.51
N ASP A 18 -11.22 2.93 -62.43
CA ASP A 18 -10.93 1.48 -62.39
C ASP A 18 -11.98 0.64 -63.12
N PHE A 19 -13.16 1.21 -63.45
CA PHE A 19 -14.21 0.54 -64.22
C PHE A 19 -14.09 0.78 -65.72
N VAL A 20 -13.15 1.62 -66.14
CA VAL A 20 -12.97 2.04 -67.53
C VAL A 20 -11.72 1.39 -68.12
N CYS A 21 -11.88 0.76 -69.29
CA CYS A 21 -10.78 0.15 -70.00
C CYS A 21 -9.80 1.21 -70.53
N PRO A 22 -8.48 1.09 -70.25
CA PRO A 22 -7.50 2.07 -70.70
C PRO A 22 -7.32 2.17 -72.23
N ILE A 23 -7.67 1.12 -72.98
CA ILE A 23 -7.59 1.11 -74.45
C ILE A 23 -8.85 1.70 -75.10
N THR A 24 -10.04 1.25 -74.67
CA THR A 24 -11.32 1.64 -75.30
C THR A 24 -11.94 2.87 -74.68
N THR A 25 -11.44 3.32 -73.53
CA THR A 25 -11.96 4.42 -72.71
C THR A 25 -13.45 4.31 -72.33
N HIS A 26 -14.01 3.09 -72.44
CA HIS A 26 -15.37 2.73 -72.08
C HIS A 26 -15.40 1.82 -70.85
N ILE A 27 -16.54 1.74 -70.16
CA ILE A 27 -16.74 0.84 -69.02
C ILE A 27 -16.56 -0.61 -69.47
N PHE A 28 -15.87 -1.44 -68.68
CA PHE A 28 -15.68 -2.84 -69.02
C PHE A 28 -17.02 -3.59 -69.16
N SER A 29 -17.13 -4.36 -70.23
CA SER A 29 -18.19 -5.34 -70.47
C SER A 29 -17.68 -6.77 -70.23
N ASP A 30 -16.43 -7.03 -70.62
CA ASP A 30 -15.75 -8.29 -70.38
C ASP A 30 -14.28 -8.01 -69.96
N PRO A 31 -14.06 -7.59 -68.69
CA PRO A 31 -12.72 -7.24 -68.22
C PRO A 31 -11.81 -8.47 -68.14
N VAL A 32 -10.56 -8.34 -68.60
CA VAL A 32 -9.54 -9.39 -68.55
C VAL A 32 -8.26 -8.79 -67.97
N THR A 33 -7.79 -9.37 -66.87
CA THR A 33 -6.55 -8.93 -66.21
C THR A 33 -5.38 -9.76 -66.71
N LEU A 34 -4.37 -9.10 -67.27
CA LEU A 34 -3.14 -9.74 -67.71
C LEU A 34 -2.26 -10.10 -66.51
N GLU A 35 -1.26 -10.95 -66.72
CA GLU A 35 -0.22 -11.31 -65.72
C GLU A 35 0.56 -10.10 -65.15
N THR A 36 0.49 -8.96 -65.83
CA THR A 36 1.08 -7.69 -65.38
C THR A 36 0.20 -6.94 -64.38
N GLY A 37 -0.97 -7.49 -64.02
CA GLY A 37 -1.96 -6.89 -63.12
C GLY A 37 -2.84 -5.81 -63.75
N GLN A 38 -2.66 -5.49 -65.03
CA GLN A 38 -3.48 -4.50 -65.74
C GLN A 38 -4.70 -5.14 -66.41
N THR A 39 -5.86 -4.48 -66.29
CA THR A 39 -7.14 -4.98 -66.81
C THR A 39 -7.56 -4.26 -68.08
N TYR A 40 -7.99 -5.04 -69.08
CA TYR A 40 -8.40 -4.56 -70.40
C TYR A 40 -9.72 -5.20 -70.84
N GLU A 41 -10.47 -4.54 -71.71
CA GLU A 41 -11.63 -5.13 -72.37
C GLU A 41 -11.16 -6.26 -73.30
N ARG A 42 -11.74 -7.46 -73.16
CA ARG A 42 -11.29 -8.68 -73.85
C ARG A 42 -11.05 -8.44 -75.33
N LYS A 43 -12.03 -7.85 -76.03
CA LYS A 43 -11.94 -7.59 -77.47
C LYS A 43 -10.78 -6.66 -77.84
N ALA A 44 -10.52 -5.66 -77.01
CA ALA A 44 -9.50 -4.65 -77.28
C ALA A 44 -8.08 -5.21 -77.08
N ILE A 45 -7.86 -5.97 -76.00
CA ILE A 45 -6.56 -6.60 -75.77
C ILE A 45 -6.32 -7.77 -76.72
N GLN A 46 -7.37 -8.48 -77.15
CA GLN A 46 -7.26 -9.50 -78.18
C GLN A 46 -6.76 -8.91 -79.50
N GLN A 47 -7.36 -7.81 -79.97
CA GLN A 47 -6.91 -7.11 -81.17
C GLN A 47 -5.50 -6.54 -81.04
N TRP A 48 -5.10 -6.12 -79.83
CA TRP A 48 -3.74 -5.66 -79.57
C TRP A 48 -2.72 -6.78 -79.78
N LEU A 49 -3.00 -7.98 -79.29
CA LEU A 49 -2.15 -9.17 -79.46
C LEU A 49 -2.17 -9.68 -80.91
N GLU A 50 -3.33 -9.69 -81.58
CA GLU A 50 -3.48 -10.12 -82.98
C GLU A 50 -2.73 -9.23 -83.97
N ARG A 51 -2.50 -7.95 -83.63
CA ARG A 51 -1.63 -7.02 -84.40
C ARG A 51 -0.12 -7.33 -84.25
N GLY A 52 0.24 -8.39 -83.54
CA GLY A 52 1.62 -8.84 -83.36
C GLY A 52 2.35 -8.21 -82.18
N ASN A 53 1.65 -7.47 -81.30
CA ASN A 53 2.26 -6.92 -80.10
C ASN A 53 2.37 -8.00 -79.02
N SER A 54 3.56 -8.19 -78.44
CA SER A 54 3.80 -9.16 -77.36
C SER A 54 4.05 -8.48 -76.01
N THR A 55 3.55 -7.26 -75.82
CA THR A 55 3.78 -6.46 -74.61
C THR A 55 2.47 -5.87 -74.09
N CYS A 56 2.40 -5.67 -72.79
CA CYS A 56 1.29 -4.99 -72.13
C CYS A 56 1.19 -3.52 -72.63
N PRO A 57 0.02 -3.03 -73.07
CA PRO A 57 -0.15 -1.68 -73.62
C PRO A 57 0.29 -0.54 -72.70
N ILE A 58 0.10 -0.69 -71.38
CA ILE A 58 0.46 0.34 -70.39
C ILE A 58 1.84 0.11 -69.81
N THR A 59 2.09 -1.07 -69.22
CA THR A 59 3.33 -1.33 -68.48
C THR A 59 4.52 -1.64 -69.40
N ARG A 60 4.26 -1.90 -70.70
CA ARG A 60 5.25 -2.30 -71.72
C ARG A 60 6.05 -3.56 -71.39
N GLN A 61 5.69 -4.27 -70.32
CA GLN A 61 6.28 -5.56 -69.96
C GLN A 61 5.91 -6.62 -71.00
N LYS A 62 6.86 -7.51 -71.30
CA LYS A 62 6.67 -8.59 -72.28
C LYS A 62 5.76 -9.66 -71.68
N LEU A 63 4.76 -10.09 -72.46
CA LEU A 63 3.81 -11.11 -72.03
C LEU A 63 4.36 -12.51 -72.31
N HIS A 64 4.26 -13.42 -71.35
CA HIS A 64 4.73 -14.81 -71.40
C HIS A 64 3.76 -15.71 -72.18
N SER A 65 2.48 -15.34 -72.27
CA SER A 65 1.46 -16.04 -73.06
C SER A 65 0.64 -15.05 -73.90
N THR A 66 0.29 -15.45 -75.13
CA THR A 66 -0.65 -14.74 -76.01
C THR A 66 -2.10 -15.20 -75.83
N GLN A 67 -2.33 -16.24 -75.02
CA GLN A 67 -3.69 -16.64 -74.64
C GLN A 67 -4.24 -15.69 -73.59
N LEU A 68 -5.42 -15.13 -73.86
CA LEU A 68 -6.06 -14.22 -72.93
C LEU A 68 -6.57 -14.96 -71.69
N PRO A 69 -6.31 -14.43 -70.48
CA PRO A 69 -6.90 -14.95 -69.26
C PRO A 69 -8.44 -14.94 -69.30
N LYS A 70 -9.04 -15.72 -68.39
CA LYS A 70 -10.48 -15.72 -68.17
C LYS A 70 -10.94 -14.34 -67.68
N THR A 71 -12.23 -14.08 -67.82
CA THR A 71 -12.85 -12.81 -67.43
C THR A 71 -12.65 -12.56 -65.94
N ASN A 72 -12.31 -11.33 -65.57
CA ASN A 72 -12.27 -10.87 -64.21
C ASN A 72 -13.71 -10.61 -63.73
N TYR A 73 -14.35 -11.68 -63.27
CA TYR A 73 -15.75 -11.63 -62.82
C TYR A 73 -15.96 -10.72 -61.61
N ILE A 74 -14.94 -10.52 -60.76
CA ILE A 74 -14.98 -9.57 -59.63
C ILE A 74 -15.22 -8.16 -60.15
N LEU A 75 -14.38 -7.69 -61.09
CA LEU A 75 -14.54 -6.36 -61.68
C LEU A 75 -15.85 -6.26 -62.47
N LYS A 76 -16.25 -7.34 -63.16
CA LYS A 76 -17.52 -7.40 -63.89
C LYS A 76 -18.73 -7.24 -62.96
N HIS A 77 -18.76 -7.93 -61.82
CA HIS A 77 -19.85 -7.86 -60.84
C HIS A 77 -19.88 -6.53 -60.09
N LEU A 78 -18.72 -5.94 -59.76
CA LEU A 78 -18.63 -4.59 -59.20
C LEU A 78 -19.20 -3.55 -60.18
N ILE A 79 -18.91 -3.69 -61.46
CA ILE A 79 -19.46 -2.84 -62.52
C ILE A 79 -20.97 -3.06 -62.68
N THR A 80 -21.45 -4.31 -62.63
CA THR A 80 -22.88 -4.63 -62.69
C THR A 80 -23.62 -4.00 -61.50
N SER A 81 -23.11 -4.18 -60.28
CA SER A 81 -23.68 -3.58 -59.07
C SER A 81 -23.67 -2.04 -59.13
N TRP A 82 -22.60 -1.44 -59.67
CA TRP A 82 -22.53 0.02 -59.87
C TRP A 82 -23.50 0.52 -60.94
N LYS A 83 -23.72 -0.25 -62.02
CA LYS A 83 -24.70 0.04 -63.08
C LYS A 83 -26.13 -0.07 -62.57
N GLU A 84 -26.42 -1.03 -61.69
CA GLU A 84 -27.72 -1.19 -61.02
C GLU A 84 -28.02 0.00 -60.08
N LEU A 85 -27.00 0.52 -59.41
CA LEU A 85 -27.10 1.73 -58.57
C LEU A 85 -27.14 3.04 -59.38
N ASN A 86 -26.75 3.04 -60.66
CA ASN A 86 -26.72 4.22 -61.54
C ASN A 86 -27.29 3.92 -62.96
N PRO A 87 -28.61 3.69 -63.10
CA PRO A 87 -29.20 3.27 -64.37
C PRO A 87 -29.18 4.41 -65.41
N SER A 88 -28.26 4.30 -66.36
CA SER A 88 -28.29 5.04 -67.64
C SER A 88 -28.49 4.04 -68.78
N ASN A 89 -29.68 4.09 -69.39
CA ASN A 89 -30.21 3.41 -70.59
C ASN A 89 -29.41 2.27 -71.30
N SER A 90 -30.17 1.20 -71.58
CA SER A 90 -30.09 0.21 -72.68
C SER A 90 -29.08 -0.94 -72.55
N ASN A 91 -29.36 -2.21 -72.91
CA ASN A 91 -30.55 -2.94 -73.38
C ASN A 91 -30.34 -4.44 -73.07
N GLN A 92 -31.43 -5.17 -72.86
CA GLN A 92 -31.49 -6.62 -72.65
C GLN A 92 -31.30 -7.41 -73.94
N GLU A 93 -30.57 -8.53 -73.90
CA GLU A 93 -30.80 -9.70 -74.78
C GLU A 93 -30.69 -11.00 -73.96
N ASN A 94 -31.73 -11.83 -74.04
CA ASN A 94 -31.85 -13.19 -73.54
C ASN A 94 -31.24 -14.17 -74.55
N GLU A 95 -30.60 -15.25 -74.11
CA GLU A 95 -30.55 -16.51 -74.88
C GLU A 95 -30.43 -17.75 -73.98
N GLN A 96 -31.15 -18.81 -74.36
CA GLN A 96 -31.41 -20.07 -73.67
C GLN A 96 -30.25 -21.09 -73.83
N LEU A 97 -30.06 -21.98 -72.85
CA LEU A 97 -29.08 -23.08 -72.87
C LEU A 97 -29.76 -24.45 -73.06
N ASP A 98 -29.33 -25.20 -74.07
CA ASP A 98 -29.60 -26.63 -74.31
C ASP A 98 -28.53 -27.52 -73.64
N ILE A 99 -28.96 -28.68 -73.11
CA ILE A 99 -28.13 -29.72 -72.46
C ILE A 99 -28.09 -30.98 -73.35
N PRO A 100 -26.94 -31.70 -73.43
CA PRO A 100 -26.98 -33.17 -73.46
C PRO A 100 -25.95 -33.87 -72.54
N PRO A 101 -26.08 -35.20 -72.30
CA PRO A 101 -25.80 -35.83 -71.00
C PRO A 101 -24.53 -36.68 -70.87
N LEU A 102 -24.30 -37.11 -69.61
CA LEU A 102 -23.23 -37.90 -69.01
C LEU A 102 -22.80 -39.19 -69.74
N THR A 103 -21.52 -39.54 -69.56
CA THR A 103 -21.05 -40.94 -69.49
C THR A 103 -20.10 -41.16 -68.31
N SER A 104 -20.36 -42.23 -67.57
CA SER A 104 -19.73 -42.74 -66.34
C SER A 104 -18.53 -43.67 -66.60
N THR A 105 -17.56 -43.74 -65.67
CA THR A 105 -16.79 -44.98 -65.36
C THR A 105 -16.16 -44.98 -63.96
N SER A 106 -16.64 -45.92 -63.12
CA SER A 106 -15.96 -46.86 -62.18
C SER A 106 -14.84 -46.46 -61.18
N SER A 107 -15.21 -46.66 -59.89
CA SER A 107 -14.55 -47.38 -58.77
C SER A 107 -13.19 -46.93 -58.19
N ASP A 108 -13.18 -46.79 -56.85
CA ASP A 108 -12.15 -46.33 -55.89
C ASP A 108 -11.78 -44.83 -55.91
N ASP A 109 -12.07 -44.11 -56.98
CA ASP A 109 -11.85 -42.65 -57.13
C ASP A 109 -13.13 -41.81 -56.84
N GLY A 110 -14.22 -42.47 -56.43
CA GLY A 110 -15.55 -41.85 -56.35
C GLY A 110 -15.66 -40.71 -55.33
N THR A 111 -14.96 -40.86 -54.20
CA THR A 111 -14.90 -39.90 -53.08
C THR A 111 -14.10 -38.64 -53.42
N VAL A 112 -12.91 -38.80 -54.02
CA VAL A 112 -12.08 -37.67 -54.47
C VAL A 112 -12.73 -36.95 -55.66
N ASN A 113 -13.40 -37.69 -56.55
CA ASN A 113 -14.15 -37.09 -57.64
C ASN A 113 -15.39 -36.31 -57.14
N GLU A 114 -16.10 -36.80 -56.11
CA GLU A 114 -17.17 -36.05 -55.43
C GLU A 114 -16.63 -34.75 -54.82
N LEU A 115 -15.45 -34.80 -54.18
CA LEU A 115 -14.77 -33.61 -53.67
C LEU A 115 -14.37 -32.63 -54.79
N ARG A 116 -13.80 -33.11 -55.90
CA ARG A 116 -13.46 -32.27 -57.08
C ARG A 116 -14.70 -31.56 -57.64
N VAL A 117 -15.83 -32.25 -57.71
CA VAL A 117 -17.10 -31.67 -58.13
C VAL A 117 -17.58 -30.60 -57.15
N ALA A 118 -17.49 -30.86 -55.84
CA ALA A 118 -17.83 -29.87 -54.83
C ALA A 118 -16.94 -28.61 -54.91
N ILE A 119 -15.62 -28.78 -55.02
CA ILE A 119 -14.67 -27.68 -55.21
C ILE A 119 -15.00 -26.87 -56.47
N THR A 120 -15.31 -27.55 -57.58
CA THR A 120 -15.68 -26.88 -58.84
C THR A 120 -16.94 -26.06 -58.66
N LYS A 121 -17.97 -26.61 -57.99
CA LYS A 121 -19.22 -25.89 -57.69
C LYS A 121 -18.99 -24.67 -56.79
N LEU A 122 -18.14 -24.79 -55.77
CA LEU A 122 -17.77 -23.68 -54.89
C LEU A 122 -17.11 -22.53 -55.68
N CYS A 123 -16.20 -22.85 -56.61
CA CYS A 123 -15.45 -21.83 -57.34
C CYS A 123 -16.16 -21.25 -58.58
N THR A 124 -17.21 -21.90 -59.09
CA THR A 124 -17.77 -21.56 -60.41
C THR A 124 -19.30 -21.45 -60.48
N SER A 125 -20.05 -21.85 -59.45
CA SER A 125 -21.51 -21.75 -59.49
C SER A 125 -21.96 -20.30 -59.27
N GLU A 126 -22.89 -19.83 -60.11
CA GLU A 126 -23.58 -18.55 -59.93
C GLU A 126 -24.76 -18.66 -58.94
N VAL A 127 -25.10 -19.88 -58.51
CA VAL A 127 -26.20 -20.17 -57.58
C VAL A 127 -25.65 -20.36 -56.17
N LEU A 128 -25.87 -19.36 -55.29
CA LEU A 128 -25.39 -19.40 -53.90
C LEU A 128 -25.73 -20.72 -53.19
N LYS A 129 -26.96 -21.23 -53.36
CA LYS A 129 -27.39 -22.49 -52.73
C LYS A 129 -26.55 -23.70 -53.15
N GLU A 130 -26.05 -23.75 -54.38
CA GLU A 130 -25.18 -24.83 -54.84
C GLU A 130 -23.80 -24.73 -54.20
N ALA A 131 -23.26 -23.52 -54.11
CA ALA A 131 -21.99 -23.26 -53.42
C ALA A 131 -22.10 -23.55 -51.92
N GLU A 132 -23.21 -23.20 -51.25
CA GLU A 132 -23.50 -23.57 -49.86
C GLU A 132 -23.52 -25.09 -49.66
N THR A 133 -24.18 -25.84 -50.56
CA THR A 133 -24.18 -27.32 -50.48
C THR A 133 -22.80 -27.92 -50.73
N ALA A 134 -21.98 -27.27 -51.56
CA ALA A 134 -20.61 -27.69 -51.80
C ALA A 134 -19.77 -27.56 -50.52
N VAL A 135 -19.89 -26.44 -49.77
CA VAL A 135 -19.20 -26.26 -48.48
C VAL A 135 -19.54 -27.39 -47.50
N LEU A 136 -20.82 -27.70 -47.31
CA LEU A 136 -21.25 -28.78 -46.39
C LEU A 136 -20.75 -30.16 -46.85
N THR A 137 -20.61 -30.37 -48.16
CA THR A 137 -20.06 -31.62 -48.71
C THR A 137 -18.56 -31.72 -48.44
N ILE A 138 -17.82 -30.61 -48.60
CA ILE A 138 -16.39 -30.52 -48.28
C ILE A 138 -16.15 -30.71 -46.78
N GLU A 139 -16.98 -30.09 -45.92
CA GLU A 139 -16.91 -30.24 -44.45
C GLU A 139 -17.08 -31.70 -44.04
N ARG A 140 -18.14 -32.38 -44.52
CA ARG A 140 -18.38 -33.79 -44.23
C ARG A 140 -17.17 -34.63 -44.65
N PHE A 141 -16.65 -34.39 -45.85
CA PHE A 141 -15.47 -35.10 -46.34
C PHE A 141 -14.24 -34.89 -45.46
N TRP A 142 -14.04 -33.65 -44.98
CA TRP A 142 -12.95 -33.31 -44.09
C TRP A 142 -13.09 -33.98 -42.72
N GLN A 143 -14.30 -34.02 -42.15
CA GLN A 143 -14.59 -34.70 -40.87
C GLN A 143 -14.39 -36.22 -40.98
N ASP A 144 -14.90 -36.86 -42.04
CA ASP A 144 -14.72 -38.29 -42.30
C ASP A 144 -13.23 -38.66 -42.34
N LEU A 145 -12.38 -37.81 -42.93
CA LEU A 145 -10.93 -38.00 -42.96
C LEU A 145 -10.29 -37.89 -41.57
N ILE A 146 -10.73 -36.94 -40.74
CA ILE A 146 -10.24 -36.79 -39.37
C ILE A 146 -10.63 -38.00 -38.52
N GLU A 147 -11.87 -38.47 -38.62
CA GLU A 147 -12.40 -39.61 -37.85
C GLU A 147 -11.77 -40.95 -38.25
N SER A 148 -11.36 -41.09 -39.52
CA SER A 148 -10.69 -42.30 -40.03
C SER A 148 -9.28 -42.54 -39.47
N GLY A 149 -8.69 -41.56 -38.75
CA GLY A 149 -7.36 -41.65 -38.15
C GLY A 149 -6.18 -41.61 -39.12
N LEU A 150 -6.45 -41.56 -40.44
CA LEU A 150 -5.43 -41.49 -41.50
C LEU A 150 -4.92 -40.07 -41.76
N GLY A 151 -5.58 -39.04 -41.21
CA GLY A 151 -5.27 -37.63 -41.48
C GLY A 151 -5.61 -37.24 -42.93
N PRO A 152 -5.80 -35.95 -43.23
CA PRO A 152 -6.06 -35.53 -44.61
C PRO A 152 -4.81 -35.75 -45.45
N GLU A 153 -4.90 -36.52 -46.54
CA GLU A 153 -3.79 -36.71 -47.47
C GLU A 153 -3.27 -35.36 -48.00
N VAL A 154 -1.94 -35.24 -48.17
CA VAL A 154 -1.27 -33.99 -48.59
C VAL A 154 -1.85 -33.46 -49.91
N GLU A 155 -2.30 -34.34 -50.80
CA GLU A 155 -2.94 -33.96 -52.07
C GLU A 155 -4.28 -33.23 -51.87
N ILE A 156 -5.12 -33.69 -50.94
CA ILE A 156 -6.41 -33.07 -50.63
C ILE A 156 -6.21 -31.71 -49.98
N GLN A 157 -5.23 -31.60 -49.07
CA GLN A 157 -4.86 -30.32 -48.46
C GLN A 157 -4.41 -29.32 -49.53
N ASN A 158 -3.53 -29.74 -50.44
CA ASN A 158 -3.05 -28.90 -51.53
C ASN A 158 -4.17 -28.46 -52.49
N MET A 159 -5.18 -29.29 -52.71
CA MET A 159 -6.34 -28.95 -53.54
C MET A 159 -7.23 -27.89 -52.87
N LEU A 160 -7.48 -28.01 -51.57
CA LEU A 160 -8.33 -27.09 -50.82
C LEU A 160 -7.63 -25.77 -50.45
N SER A 161 -6.30 -25.77 -50.31
CA SER A 161 -5.49 -24.57 -50.05
C SER A 161 -5.24 -23.69 -51.29
N GLN A 162 -5.76 -24.06 -52.47
CA GLN A 162 -5.58 -23.24 -53.67
C GLN A 162 -6.31 -21.88 -53.52
N PRO A 163 -5.70 -20.75 -53.93
CA PRO A 163 -6.32 -19.42 -53.78
C PRO A 163 -7.76 -19.29 -54.33
N PRO A 164 -8.13 -19.90 -55.49
CA PRO A 164 -9.52 -19.86 -55.97
C PRO A 164 -10.53 -20.53 -55.03
N VAL A 165 -10.11 -21.56 -54.29
CA VAL A 165 -10.96 -22.27 -53.34
C VAL A 165 -11.13 -21.45 -52.06
N ILE A 166 -10.04 -20.86 -51.56
CA ILE A 166 -10.06 -19.93 -50.42
C ILE A 166 -10.95 -18.72 -50.71
N ASN A 167 -10.84 -18.14 -51.91
CA ASN A 167 -11.71 -17.03 -52.34
C ASN A 167 -13.18 -17.46 -52.42
N GLY A 168 -13.46 -18.68 -52.88
CA GLY A 168 -14.82 -19.24 -52.89
C GLY A 168 -15.39 -19.40 -51.47
N PHE A 169 -14.58 -19.83 -50.50
CA PHE A 169 -14.99 -19.84 -49.09
C PHE A 169 -15.24 -18.43 -48.54
N MET A 170 -14.38 -17.45 -48.87
CA MET A 170 -14.60 -16.06 -48.48
C MET A 170 -15.89 -15.48 -49.07
N GLU A 171 -16.20 -15.77 -50.33
CA GLU A 171 -17.46 -15.37 -50.97
C GLU A 171 -18.68 -15.91 -50.22
N ILE A 172 -18.62 -17.16 -49.72
CA ILE A 172 -19.67 -17.73 -48.85
C ILE A 172 -19.79 -16.95 -47.55
N LEU A 173 -18.68 -16.55 -46.92
CA LEU A 173 -18.71 -15.73 -45.70
C LEU A 173 -19.35 -14.34 -45.95
N PHE A 174 -19.12 -13.74 -47.11
CA PHE A 174 -19.72 -12.45 -47.49
C PHE A 174 -21.22 -12.55 -47.82
N SER A 175 -21.65 -13.65 -48.44
CA SER A 175 -22.96 -13.73 -49.11
C SER A 175 -23.99 -14.60 -48.39
N SER A 176 -23.57 -15.63 -47.65
CA SER A 176 -24.50 -16.56 -47.00
C SER A 176 -25.10 -15.96 -45.72
N VAL A 177 -26.37 -16.26 -45.49
CA VAL A 177 -27.09 -15.96 -44.23
C VAL A 177 -27.32 -17.21 -43.38
N ASN A 178 -26.90 -18.39 -43.88
CA ASN A 178 -27.11 -19.66 -43.20
C ASN A 178 -26.01 -19.90 -42.17
N THR A 179 -26.34 -19.80 -40.88
CA THR A 179 -25.38 -19.96 -39.78
C THR A 179 -24.61 -21.28 -39.85
N ARG A 180 -25.25 -22.39 -40.24
CA ARG A 180 -24.55 -23.69 -40.35
C ARG A 180 -23.47 -23.63 -41.42
N VAL A 181 -23.80 -23.07 -42.59
CA VAL A 181 -22.83 -22.96 -43.68
C VAL A 181 -21.69 -22.02 -43.30
N LEU A 182 -21.99 -20.90 -42.65
CA LEU A 182 -20.97 -19.96 -42.16
C LEU A 182 -20.02 -20.63 -41.15
N ILE A 183 -20.55 -21.40 -40.19
CA ILE A 183 -19.73 -22.17 -39.23
C ILE A 183 -18.86 -23.19 -39.97
N SER A 184 -19.43 -23.96 -40.90
CA SER A 184 -18.69 -24.96 -41.70
C SER A 184 -17.57 -24.32 -42.51
N THR A 185 -17.82 -23.15 -43.11
CA THR A 185 -16.82 -22.39 -43.86
C THR A 185 -15.69 -21.90 -42.95
N VAL A 186 -16.02 -21.30 -41.79
CA VAL A 186 -15.03 -20.87 -40.79
C VAL A 186 -14.20 -22.03 -40.29
N PHE A 187 -14.83 -23.17 -40.00
CA PHE A 187 -14.17 -24.42 -39.61
C PHE A 187 -13.16 -24.87 -40.66
N LEU A 188 -13.57 -24.99 -41.91
CA LEU A 188 -12.69 -25.40 -43.01
C LEU A 188 -11.51 -24.43 -43.19
N LEU A 189 -11.77 -23.11 -43.19
CA LEU A 189 -10.71 -22.12 -43.31
C LEU A 189 -9.72 -22.16 -42.12
N SER A 190 -10.21 -22.42 -40.92
CA SER A 190 -9.40 -22.54 -39.71
C SER A 190 -8.55 -23.81 -39.72
N GLU A 191 -9.12 -24.95 -40.13
CA GLU A 191 -8.40 -26.22 -40.28
C GLU A 191 -7.30 -26.11 -41.35
N LEU A 192 -7.63 -25.56 -42.52
CA LEU A 192 -6.67 -25.35 -43.60
C LEU A 192 -5.59 -24.33 -43.21
N GLY A 193 -5.97 -23.22 -42.58
CA GLY A 193 -5.06 -22.18 -42.13
C GLY A 193 -4.10 -22.64 -41.04
N SER A 194 -4.54 -23.53 -40.14
CA SER A 194 -3.67 -24.12 -39.11
C SER A 194 -2.60 -25.06 -39.66
N ARG A 195 -2.83 -25.63 -40.86
CA ARG A 195 -1.95 -26.62 -41.50
C ARG A 195 -1.10 -26.03 -42.62
N ASN A 196 -1.55 -24.95 -43.26
CA ASN A 196 -0.88 -24.32 -44.38
C ASN A 196 -0.90 -22.79 -44.25
N GLU A 197 0.27 -22.20 -44.02
CA GLU A 197 0.46 -20.75 -43.85
C GLU A 197 0.09 -19.95 -45.11
N ASP A 198 0.16 -20.55 -46.32
CA ASP A 198 -0.24 -19.90 -47.57
C ASP A 198 -1.73 -19.52 -47.58
N VAL A 199 -2.56 -20.26 -46.85
CA VAL A 199 -3.98 -19.95 -46.69
C VAL A 199 -4.15 -18.66 -45.89
N ILE A 200 -3.42 -18.52 -44.78
CA ILE A 200 -3.41 -17.30 -43.95
C ILE A 200 -2.84 -16.12 -44.74
N LEU A 201 -1.76 -16.32 -45.50
CA LEU A 201 -1.20 -15.30 -46.40
C LEU A 201 -2.18 -14.89 -47.49
N THR A 202 -3.03 -15.80 -47.97
CA THR A 202 -4.05 -15.46 -48.98
C THR A 202 -5.17 -14.62 -48.36
N LEU A 203 -5.65 -14.99 -47.18
CA LEU A 203 -6.70 -14.26 -46.45
C LEU A 203 -6.24 -12.87 -45.96
N THR A 204 -4.97 -12.71 -45.61
CA THR A 204 -4.40 -11.43 -45.14
C THR A 204 -3.99 -10.49 -46.26
N ARG A 205 -4.00 -10.91 -47.53
CA ARG A 205 -3.70 -10.03 -48.68
C ARG A 205 -4.77 -8.98 -48.94
N VAL A 206 -6.00 -9.23 -48.50
CA VAL A 206 -7.16 -8.38 -48.76
C VAL A 206 -7.75 -7.95 -47.43
N ASP A 207 -7.59 -6.68 -47.06
CA ASP A 207 -8.03 -6.17 -45.75
C ASP A 207 -9.54 -6.38 -45.50
N THR A 208 -10.36 -6.30 -46.57
CA THR A 208 -11.81 -6.53 -46.48
C THR A 208 -12.16 -7.94 -46.04
N ASP A 209 -11.31 -8.93 -46.31
CA ASP A 209 -11.54 -10.31 -45.93
C ASP A 209 -11.38 -10.49 -44.42
N VAL A 210 -10.37 -9.86 -43.83
CA VAL A 210 -10.16 -9.85 -42.37
C VAL A 210 -11.29 -9.08 -41.67
N GLU A 211 -11.67 -7.91 -42.21
CA GLU A 211 -12.80 -7.13 -41.69
C GLU A 211 -14.12 -7.90 -41.74
N CYS A 212 -14.34 -8.70 -42.80
CA CYS A 212 -15.52 -9.55 -42.93
C CYS A 212 -15.61 -10.60 -41.82
N VAL A 213 -14.51 -11.32 -41.56
CA VAL A 213 -14.45 -12.33 -40.49
C VAL A 213 -14.69 -11.68 -39.12
N ILE A 214 -14.10 -10.51 -38.87
CA ILE A 214 -14.31 -9.74 -37.64
C ILE A 214 -15.78 -9.30 -37.50
N ALA A 215 -16.38 -8.79 -38.58
CA ALA A 215 -17.77 -8.36 -38.57
C ALA A 215 -18.74 -9.53 -38.33
N LEU A 216 -18.46 -10.72 -38.87
CA LEU A 216 -19.24 -11.93 -38.58
C LEU A 216 -19.10 -12.35 -37.12
N PHE A 217 -17.89 -12.28 -36.56
CA PHE A 217 -17.66 -12.56 -35.14
C PHE A 217 -18.44 -11.60 -34.24
N GLN A 218 -18.42 -10.30 -34.52
CA GLN A 218 -19.19 -9.28 -33.81
C GLN A 218 -20.71 -9.50 -33.91
N LYS A 219 -21.19 -10.09 -35.01
CA LYS A 219 -22.60 -10.47 -35.22
C LYS A 219 -23.00 -11.77 -34.52
N GLY A 220 -22.08 -12.46 -33.84
CA GLY A 220 -22.36 -13.64 -33.03
C GLY A 220 -21.93 -14.99 -33.63
N LEU A 221 -21.19 -14.99 -34.76
CA LEU A 221 -20.55 -16.20 -35.27
C LEU A 221 -19.26 -16.47 -34.46
N PHE A 222 -19.41 -17.02 -33.26
CA PHE A 222 -18.31 -17.10 -32.28
C PHE A 222 -17.16 -18.02 -32.71
N GLU A 223 -17.40 -19.05 -33.52
CA GLU A 223 -16.35 -19.93 -34.08
C GLU A 223 -15.35 -19.16 -34.95
N ALA A 224 -15.72 -17.99 -35.48
CA ALA A 224 -14.82 -17.13 -36.25
C ALA A 224 -13.61 -16.66 -35.44
N VAL A 225 -13.66 -16.71 -34.11
CA VAL A 225 -12.53 -16.36 -33.24
C VAL A 225 -11.28 -17.19 -33.51
N VAL A 226 -11.45 -18.47 -33.92
CA VAL A 226 -10.32 -19.35 -34.24
C VAL A 226 -9.61 -18.85 -35.50
N LEU A 227 -10.38 -18.47 -36.52
CA LEU A 227 -9.81 -17.90 -37.74
C LEU A 227 -9.16 -16.55 -37.46
N ILE A 228 -9.79 -15.67 -36.67
CA ILE A 228 -9.21 -14.39 -36.25
C ILE A 228 -7.88 -14.60 -35.53
N TYR A 229 -7.79 -15.59 -34.65
CA TYR A 229 -6.55 -15.93 -33.97
C TYR A 229 -5.44 -16.34 -34.96
N LEU A 230 -5.76 -17.18 -35.94
CA LEU A 230 -4.80 -17.62 -36.96
C LEU A 230 -4.37 -16.48 -37.90
N LEU A 231 -5.25 -15.51 -38.18
CA LEU A 231 -4.96 -14.34 -39.01
C LEU A 231 -3.99 -13.36 -38.34
N LYS A 232 -3.76 -13.46 -37.02
CA LYS A 232 -2.86 -12.59 -36.23
C LYS A 232 -3.06 -11.09 -36.54
N PRO A 233 -4.27 -10.55 -36.35
CA PRO A 233 -4.56 -9.15 -36.60
C PRO A 233 -3.71 -8.24 -35.70
N SER A 234 -3.52 -6.99 -36.16
CA SER A 234 -2.79 -5.99 -35.38
C SER A 234 -3.53 -5.61 -34.09
N ILE A 235 -2.79 -5.26 -33.04
CA ILE A 235 -3.33 -4.86 -31.73
C ILE A 235 -4.40 -3.74 -31.83
N PRO A 236 -4.25 -2.68 -32.65
CA PRO A 236 -5.28 -1.64 -32.76
C PRO A 236 -6.64 -2.16 -33.24
N VAL A 237 -6.65 -3.20 -34.08
CA VAL A 237 -7.88 -3.88 -34.52
C VAL A 237 -8.46 -4.70 -33.37
N LEU A 238 -7.61 -5.36 -32.58
CA LEU A 238 -8.04 -6.17 -31.45
C LEU A 238 -8.63 -5.34 -30.30
N VAL A 239 -8.13 -4.13 -30.08
CA VAL A 239 -8.54 -3.22 -28.99
C VAL A 239 -9.91 -2.56 -29.25
N GLN A 240 -10.52 -2.77 -30.44
CA GLN A 240 -11.88 -2.31 -30.70
C GLN A 240 -12.87 -2.89 -29.68
N LEU A 241 -13.60 -2.02 -28.98
CA LEU A 241 -14.48 -2.41 -27.86
C LEU A 241 -15.52 -3.47 -28.26
N GLU A 242 -16.07 -3.40 -29.48
CA GLU A 242 -17.04 -4.38 -29.98
C GLU A 242 -16.43 -5.79 -30.14
N LEU A 243 -15.15 -5.86 -30.51
CA LEU A 243 -14.43 -7.13 -30.58
C LEU A 243 -14.17 -7.68 -29.19
N VAL A 244 -13.71 -6.84 -28.25
CA VAL A 244 -13.48 -7.24 -26.85
C VAL A 244 -14.76 -7.79 -26.23
N GLU A 245 -15.91 -7.13 -26.40
CA GLU A 245 -17.19 -7.65 -25.89
C GLU A 245 -17.56 -9.02 -26.47
N SER A 246 -17.23 -9.25 -27.74
CA SER A 246 -17.46 -10.54 -28.39
C SER A 246 -16.52 -11.61 -27.87
N LEU A 247 -15.23 -11.30 -27.64
CA LEU A 247 -14.26 -12.21 -27.00
C LEU A 247 -14.70 -12.61 -25.59
N LEU A 248 -15.14 -11.64 -24.77
CA LEU A 248 -15.61 -11.91 -23.40
C LEU A 248 -16.87 -12.78 -23.37
N LYS A 249 -17.75 -12.68 -24.38
CA LYS A 249 -18.90 -13.59 -24.54
C LYS A 249 -18.44 -15.02 -24.78
N VAL A 250 -17.47 -15.24 -25.68
CA VAL A 250 -16.92 -16.58 -25.96
C VAL A 250 -16.30 -17.21 -24.71
N VAL A 251 -15.54 -16.44 -23.93
CA VAL A 251 -14.94 -16.91 -22.68
C VAL A 251 -16.00 -17.36 -21.66
N ASN A 252 -17.14 -16.66 -21.61
CA ASN A 252 -18.23 -16.93 -20.66
C ASN A 252 -19.21 -18.04 -21.11
N SER A 253 -19.19 -18.42 -22.39
CA SER A 253 -19.99 -19.53 -22.94
C SER A 253 -19.55 -20.89 -22.38
N ASN A 254 -20.35 -21.94 -22.53
CA ASN A 254 -19.92 -23.29 -22.15
C ASN A 254 -19.07 -23.93 -23.27
N GLU A 255 -18.08 -24.78 -22.92
CA GLU A 255 -17.24 -25.42 -23.95
C GLU A 255 -18.04 -26.27 -24.95
N ASN A 256 -19.10 -26.92 -24.48
CA ASN A 256 -19.95 -27.80 -25.29
C ASN A 256 -20.84 -27.05 -26.31
N GLU A 257 -20.84 -25.72 -26.30
CA GLU A 257 -21.64 -24.90 -27.23
C GLU A 257 -20.97 -24.74 -28.59
N PHE A 258 -19.68 -25.10 -28.72
CA PHE A 258 -18.89 -24.85 -29.93
C PHE A 258 -18.55 -26.12 -30.71
N HIS A 259 -18.35 -25.96 -32.02
CA HIS A 259 -17.81 -27.02 -32.87
C HIS A 259 -16.37 -27.37 -32.46
N LYS A 260 -16.00 -28.64 -32.60
CA LYS A 260 -14.62 -29.08 -32.40
C LYS A 260 -13.75 -28.61 -33.56
N MET A 261 -12.78 -27.76 -33.29
CA MET A 261 -11.89 -27.15 -34.29
C MET A 261 -10.41 -27.40 -33.93
N CYS A 262 -9.50 -26.98 -34.79
CA CYS A 262 -8.04 -27.08 -34.62
C CYS A 262 -7.53 -26.43 -33.33
N VAL A 263 -8.16 -25.34 -32.91
CA VAL A 263 -8.00 -24.71 -31.59
C VAL A 263 -9.39 -24.51 -31.01
N LYS A 264 -9.56 -24.77 -29.70
CA LYS A 264 -10.85 -24.50 -29.05
C LYS A 264 -11.19 -22.99 -29.17
N PRO A 265 -12.43 -22.60 -29.52
CA PRO A 265 -12.81 -21.20 -29.60
C PRO A 265 -12.53 -20.40 -28.31
N LYS A 266 -12.71 -21.03 -27.14
CA LYS A 266 -12.33 -20.41 -25.86
C LYS A 266 -10.83 -20.15 -25.74
N THR A 267 -10.00 -21.13 -26.04
CA THR A 267 -8.54 -20.99 -26.03
C THR A 267 -8.09 -19.87 -26.97
N ALA A 268 -8.62 -19.83 -28.20
CA ALA A 268 -8.35 -18.75 -29.15
C ALA A 268 -8.78 -17.37 -28.61
N ALA A 269 -9.94 -17.28 -27.95
CA ALA A 269 -10.41 -16.04 -27.34
C ALA A 269 -9.49 -15.58 -26.18
N VAL A 270 -9.06 -16.50 -25.32
CA VAL A 270 -8.14 -16.20 -24.20
C VAL A 270 -6.77 -15.75 -24.73
N LEU A 271 -6.25 -16.40 -25.77
CA LEU A 271 -4.98 -16.04 -26.40
C LEU A 271 -5.03 -14.62 -27.01
N LEU A 272 -6.13 -14.28 -27.70
CA LEU A 272 -6.34 -12.94 -28.25
C LEU A 272 -6.51 -11.88 -27.14
N LEU A 273 -7.24 -12.19 -26.07
CA LEU A 273 -7.34 -11.32 -24.90
C LEU A 273 -5.97 -11.10 -24.25
N GLY A 274 -5.14 -12.13 -24.18
CA GLY A 274 -3.76 -12.02 -23.71
C GLY A 274 -2.95 -11.00 -24.51
N GLN A 275 -2.99 -11.08 -25.84
CA GLN A 275 -2.31 -10.14 -26.73
C GLN A 275 -2.77 -8.69 -26.51
N ILE A 276 -4.06 -8.48 -26.28
CA ILE A 276 -4.62 -7.15 -25.97
C ILE A 276 -4.06 -6.64 -24.64
N VAL A 277 -4.09 -7.46 -23.60
CA VAL A 277 -3.70 -7.08 -22.23
C VAL A 277 -2.19 -6.82 -22.11
N THR A 278 -1.36 -7.48 -22.92
CA THR A 278 0.11 -7.28 -22.95
C THR A 278 0.56 -6.10 -23.83
N SER A 279 -0.36 -5.36 -24.45
CA SER A 279 0.00 -4.23 -25.31
C SER A 279 0.47 -2.99 -24.53
N SER A 280 1.09 -2.03 -25.21
CA SER A 280 1.69 -0.85 -24.56
C SER A 280 0.74 0.35 -24.35
N ASP A 281 -0.52 0.26 -24.77
CA ASP A 281 -1.49 1.37 -24.67
C ASP A 281 -2.36 1.27 -23.40
N ASP A 282 -1.84 1.79 -22.28
CA ASP A 282 -2.44 1.66 -20.95
C ASP A 282 -3.90 2.16 -20.86
N GLY A 283 -4.31 3.13 -21.69
CA GLY A 283 -5.64 3.75 -21.58
C GLY A 283 -6.78 2.83 -22.01
N ALA A 284 -6.65 2.18 -23.17
CA ALA A 284 -7.65 1.25 -23.66
C ALA A 284 -7.60 -0.09 -22.90
N ILE A 285 -6.41 -0.53 -22.50
CA ILE A 285 -6.20 -1.76 -21.71
C ILE A 285 -6.91 -1.67 -20.36
N PHE A 286 -6.87 -0.52 -19.68
CA PHE A 286 -7.54 -0.32 -18.41
C PHE A 286 -9.05 -0.66 -18.48
N GLU A 287 -9.73 -0.23 -19.55
CA GLU A 287 -11.15 -0.50 -19.77
C GLU A 287 -11.42 -1.98 -20.09
N VAL A 288 -10.49 -2.67 -20.76
CA VAL A 288 -10.57 -4.12 -21.02
C VAL A 288 -10.38 -4.91 -19.73
N VAL A 289 -9.33 -4.62 -18.97
CA VAL A 289 -9.01 -5.30 -17.71
C VAL A 289 -10.14 -5.11 -16.69
N ARG A 290 -10.74 -3.91 -16.60
CA ARG A 290 -11.90 -3.68 -15.72
C ARG A 290 -13.11 -4.52 -16.10
N ARG A 291 -13.33 -4.79 -17.39
CA ARG A 291 -14.39 -5.71 -17.87
C ARG A 291 -14.06 -7.15 -17.53
N VAL A 292 -12.80 -7.56 -17.64
CA VAL A 292 -12.34 -8.90 -17.24
C VAL A 292 -12.55 -9.15 -15.75
N ILE A 293 -12.24 -8.18 -14.90
CA ILE A 293 -12.41 -8.26 -13.44
C ILE A 293 -13.90 -8.36 -13.05
N SER A 294 -14.83 -8.01 -13.95
CA SER A 294 -16.25 -8.00 -13.63
C SER A 294 -16.85 -9.42 -13.51
N GLY A 295 -17.35 -9.74 -12.32
CA GLY A 295 -18.25 -10.86 -12.05
C GLY A 295 -17.76 -12.22 -12.57
N LYS A 296 -18.56 -12.86 -13.43
CA LYS A 296 -18.36 -14.24 -13.90
C LYS A 296 -17.13 -14.42 -14.82
N VAL A 297 -16.66 -13.35 -15.46
CA VAL A 297 -15.60 -13.45 -16.48
C VAL A 297 -14.27 -13.87 -15.86
N ILE A 298 -13.87 -13.25 -14.74
CA ILE A 298 -12.63 -13.61 -14.05
C ILE A 298 -12.63 -15.08 -13.62
N GLU A 299 -13.78 -15.61 -13.20
CA GLU A 299 -13.93 -17.03 -12.82
C GLU A 299 -13.75 -17.97 -14.00
N CYS A 300 -14.31 -17.60 -15.17
CA CYS A 300 -14.09 -18.36 -16.40
C CYS A 300 -12.62 -18.34 -16.83
N ILE A 301 -11.93 -17.20 -16.72
CA ILE A 301 -10.50 -17.09 -17.01
C ILE A 301 -9.68 -17.93 -16.02
N ILE A 302 -10.04 -17.94 -14.74
CA ILE A 302 -9.38 -18.80 -13.74
C ILE A 302 -9.54 -20.28 -14.10
N SER A 303 -10.74 -20.72 -14.52
CA SER A 303 -10.95 -22.11 -14.94
C SER A 303 -10.11 -22.54 -16.16
N SER A 304 -9.68 -21.58 -16.99
CA SER A 304 -8.75 -21.87 -18.10
C SER A 304 -7.32 -22.21 -17.65
N LEU A 305 -6.97 -22.03 -16.37
CA LEU A 305 -5.69 -22.53 -15.82
C LEU A 305 -5.58 -24.06 -15.89
N GLU A 306 -6.71 -24.76 -15.89
CA GLU A 306 -6.79 -26.22 -15.98
C GLU A 306 -6.73 -26.73 -17.44
N SER A 307 -6.62 -25.84 -18.43
CA SER A 307 -6.58 -26.22 -19.85
C SER A 307 -5.44 -27.18 -20.18
N GLU A 308 -5.61 -28.08 -21.14
CA GLU A 308 -4.52 -28.96 -21.61
C GLU A 308 -3.41 -28.18 -22.34
N TRP A 309 -3.69 -26.96 -22.79
CA TRP A 309 -2.77 -26.15 -23.60
C TRP A 309 -1.88 -25.28 -22.71
N ILE A 310 -0.57 -25.55 -22.70
CA ILE A 310 0.42 -24.79 -21.91
C ILE A 310 0.40 -23.29 -22.26
N GLU A 311 0.28 -22.95 -23.55
CA GLU A 311 0.22 -21.56 -24.00
C GLU A 311 -1.02 -20.81 -23.46
N GLU A 312 -2.15 -21.52 -23.33
CA GLU A 312 -3.35 -20.96 -22.71
C GLU A 312 -3.08 -20.66 -21.23
N ARG A 313 -2.51 -21.62 -20.48
CA ARG A 313 -2.20 -21.43 -19.06
C ARG A 313 -1.26 -20.25 -18.81
N ILE A 314 -0.18 -20.12 -19.59
CA ILE A 314 0.76 -18.98 -19.49
C ILE A 314 0.03 -17.66 -19.78
N THR A 315 -0.82 -17.65 -20.80
CA THR A 315 -1.58 -16.44 -21.16
C THR A 315 -2.60 -16.05 -20.10
N VAL A 316 -3.26 -17.04 -19.48
CA VAL A 316 -4.15 -16.80 -18.34
C VAL A 316 -3.38 -16.18 -17.17
N VAL A 317 -2.20 -16.72 -16.83
CA VAL A 317 -1.33 -16.16 -15.79
C VAL A 317 -1.00 -14.69 -16.07
N ARG A 318 -0.66 -14.33 -17.32
CA ARG A 318 -0.43 -12.93 -17.74
C ARG A 318 -1.66 -12.04 -17.52
N ILE A 319 -2.83 -12.50 -17.96
CA ILE A 319 -4.09 -11.74 -17.82
C ILE A 319 -4.40 -11.53 -16.34
N LEU A 320 -4.32 -12.58 -15.52
CA LEU A 320 -4.61 -12.50 -14.08
C LEU A 320 -3.59 -11.63 -13.34
N LEU A 321 -2.30 -11.72 -13.67
CA LEU A 321 -1.26 -10.83 -13.15
C LEU A 321 -1.62 -9.36 -13.43
N ARG A 322 -1.99 -9.02 -14.67
CA ARG A 322 -2.38 -7.65 -15.00
C ARG A 322 -3.65 -7.22 -14.28
N CYS A 323 -4.62 -8.11 -14.11
CA CYS A 323 -5.83 -7.83 -13.31
C CYS A 323 -5.47 -7.46 -11.86
N MET A 324 -4.54 -8.18 -11.23
CA MET A 324 -4.10 -7.90 -9.86
C MET A 324 -3.33 -6.58 -9.73
N GLN A 325 -2.57 -6.20 -10.76
CA GLN A 325 -1.83 -4.93 -10.81
C GLN A 325 -2.79 -3.73 -10.93
N GLU A 326 -3.86 -3.85 -11.72
CA GLU A 326 -4.85 -2.79 -11.95
C GLU A 326 -5.89 -2.67 -10.81
N ASP A 327 -6.54 -3.78 -10.43
CA ASP A 327 -7.46 -3.82 -9.30
C ASP A 327 -7.08 -4.92 -8.32
N GLY A 328 -6.39 -4.51 -7.26
CA GLY A 328 -5.89 -5.44 -6.27
C GLY A 328 -6.96 -6.24 -5.51
N LYS A 329 -8.23 -5.85 -5.56
CA LYS A 329 -9.33 -6.59 -4.92
C LYS A 329 -9.56 -7.97 -5.54
N CYS A 330 -9.23 -8.14 -6.82
CA CYS A 330 -9.42 -9.41 -7.50
C CYS A 330 -8.49 -10.52 -6.98
N ARG A 331 -7.39 -10.19 -6.29
CA ARG A 331 -6.45 -11.15 -5.68
C ARG A 331 -7.15 -12.18 -4.80
N ASN A 332 -8.11 -11.75 -3.98
CA ASN A 332 -8.83 -12.66 -3.08
C ASN A 332 -9.70 -13.66 -3.86
N ILE A 333 -10.32 -13.23 -4.96
CA ILE A 333 -11.12 -14.11 -5.82
C ILE A 333 -10.21 -15.11 -6.54
N ILE A 334 -9.07 -14.64 -7.07
CA ILE A 334 -8.10 -15.49 -7.76
C ILE A 334 -7.53 -16.52 -6.78
N ALA A 335 -7.10 -16.10 -5.58
CA ALA A 335 -6.55 -17.00 -4.58
C ALA A 335 -7.56 -18.04 -4.07
N ASP A 336 -8.84 -17.69 -4.01
CA ASP A 336 -9.90 -18.60 -3.53
C ASP A 336 -10.29 -19.65 -4.58
N LYS A 337 -10.23 -19.30 -5.88
CA LYS A 337 -10.75 -20.14 -6.96
C LYS A 337 -9.71 -20.80 -7.85
N ALA A 338 -8.47 -20.30 -7.87
CA ALA A 338 -7.45 -20.81 -8.78
C ALA A 338 -6.80 -22.09 -8.25
N GLU A 339 -6.79 -23.14 -9.07
CA GLU A 339 -5.93 -24.31 -8.85
C GLU A 339 -4.49 -23.95 -9.23
N LEU A 340 -3.57 -24.01 -8.26
CA LEU A 340 -2.18 -23.58 -8.49
C LEU A 340 -1.28 -24.70 -9.00
N ALA A 341 -1.65 -25.98 -8.85
CA ALA A 341 -0.86 -27.09 -9.37
C ALA A 341 -0.55 -26.96 -10.89
N PRO A 342 -1.52 -26.65 -11.78
CA PRO A 342 -1.23 -26.38 -13.20
C PRO A 342 -0.27 -25.22 -13.44
N VAL A 343 -0.27 -24.19 -12.58
CA VAL A 343 0.64 -23.03 -12.65
C VAL A 343 2.07 -23.43 -12.27
N LEU A 344 2.22 -24.31 -11.28
CA LEU A 344 3.53 -24.82 -10.84
C LEU A 344 4.14 -25.78 -11.89
N GLU A 345 3.31 -26.54 -12.62
CA GLU A 345 3.77 -27.37 -13.73
C GLU A 345 4.39 -26.53 -14.85
N ILE A 346 3.73 -25.45 -15.27
CA ILE A 346 4.25 -24.58 -16.33
C ILE A 346 5.50 -23.81 -15.90
N LEU A 347 5.68 -23.53 -14.60
CA LEU A 347 6.91 -22.90 -14.08
C LEU A 347 8.18 -23.71 -14.42
N VAL A 348 8.06 -25.04 -14.42
CA VAL A 348 9.19 -25.97 -14.69
C VAL A 348 9.55 -26.02 -16.18
N VAL A 349 8.56 -25.89 -17.07
CA VAL A 349 8.73 -26.06 -18.52
C VAL A 349 8.91 -24.72 -19.26
N ALA A 350 8.47 -23.61 -18.67
CA ALA A 350 8.52 -22.28 -19.25
C ALA A 350 9.95 -21.82 -19.62
N ASN A 351 10.05 -21.00 -20.68
CA ASN A 351 11.25 -20.22 -20.99
C ASN A 351 11.47 -19.13 -19.94
N ASP A 352 12.63 -18.44 -19.96
CA ASP A 352 12.99 -17.50 -18.90
C ASP A 352 12.04 -16.29 -18.79
N GLN A 353 11.48 -15.81 -19.92
CA GLN A 353 10.53 -14.68 -19.93
C GLN A 353 9.20 -15.08 -19.29
N ASP A 354 8.62 -16.20 -19.73
CA ASP A 354 7.36 -16.72 -19.20
C ASP A 354 7.53 -17.13 -17.74
N ARG A 355 8.68 -17.69 -17.37
CA ARG A 355 8.99 -18.09 -15.99
C ARG A 355 8.99 -16.89 -15.06
N PHE A 356 9.53 -15.75 -15.46
CA PHE A 356 9.50 -14.55 -14.65
C PHE A 356 8.06 -14.08 -14.37
N GLU A 357 7.22 -14.06 -15.40
CA GLU A 357 5.82 -13.64 -15.26
C GLU A 357 5.01 -14.58 -14.35
N ILE A 358 5.29 -15.90 -14.41
CA ILE A 358 4.71 -16.87 -13.47
C ILE A 358 5.17 -16.59 -12.04
N VAL A 359 6.47 -16.35 -11.81
CA VAL A 359 6.98 -16.00 -10.48
C VAL A 359 6.38 -14.67 -9.98
N GLN A 360 6.23 -13.69 -10.86
CA GLN A 360 5.61 -12.42 -10.53
C GLN A 360 4.13 -12.58 -10.19
N PHE A 361 3.39 -13.42 -10.92
CA PHE A 361 2.02 -13.81 -10.59
C PHE A 361 1.94 -14.43 -9.19
N LEU A 362 2.78 -15.42 -8.88
CA LEU A 362 2.78 -16.06 -7.56
C LEU A 362 3.15 -15.07 -6.45
N SER A 363 4.13 -14.19 -6.68
CA SER A 363 4.56 -13.15 -5.74
C SER A 363 3.47 -12.09 -5.50
N GLU A 364 2.69 -11.74 -6.52
CA GLU A 364 1.53 -10.85 -6.39
C GLU A 364 0.34 -11.53 -5.72
N LEU A 365 0.11 -12.82 -5.98
CA LEU A 365 -0.98 -13.60 -5.42
C LEU A 365 -0.86 -13.71 -3.89
N VAL A 366 0.36 -13.79 -3.36
CA VAL A 366 0.64 -13.84 -1.92
C VAL A 366 0.64 -12.45 -1.26
N LYS A 367 0.00 -11.43 -1.84
CA LYS A 367 -0.21 -10.11 -1.19
C LYS A 367 -1.65 -9.96 -0.71
N LEU A 368 -2.11 -10.92 0.10
CA LEU A 368 -3.49 -11.02 0.59
C LEU A 368 -3.67 -10.27 1.92
N ASN A 369 -4.86 -9.74 2.16
CA ASN A 369 -5.18 -8.98 3.38
C ASN A 369 -5.23 -9.85 4.64
N ARG A 370 -5.63 -11.13 4.50
CA ARG A 370 -5.66 -12.10 5.60
C ARG A 370 -4.37 -12.90 5.65
N ARG A 371 -3.68 -12.89 6.80
CA ARG A 371 -2.40 -13.57 6.96
C ARG A 371 -2.57 -15.09 7.00
N THR A 372 -3.65 -15.58 7.60
CA THR A 372 -3.94 -17.02 7.65
C THR A 372 -4.15 -17.59 6.24
N PHE A 373 -4.95 -16.91 5.41
CA PHE A 373 -5.18 -17.29 4.02
C PHE A 373 -3.90 -17.19 3.19
N ASN A 374 -3.10 -16.15 3.41
CA ASN A 374 -1.78 -16.03 2.79
C ASN A 374 -0.87 -17.24 3.06
N ASN A 375 -0.82 -17.70 4.32
CA ASN A 375 -0.05 -18.88 4.69
C ASN A 375 -0.58 -20.14 3.99
N GLN A 376 -1.90 -20.28 3.83
CA GLN A 376 -2.50 -21.41 3.10
C GLN A 376 -2.04 -21.43 1.63
N ILE A 377 -2.09 -20.28 0.94
CA ILE A 377 -1.60 -20.16 -0.44
C ILE A 377 -0.10 -20.47 -0.52
N LEU A 378 0.72 -19.97 0.41
CA LEU A 378 2.15 -20.29 0.45
C LEU A 378 2.40 -21.80 0.63
N HIS A 379 1.59 -22.49 1.44
CA HIS A 379 1.65 -23.94 1.59
C HIS A 379 1.29 -24.66 0.29
N ILE A 380 0.23 -24.22 -0.40
CA ILE A 380 -0.16 -24.76 -1.71
C ILE A 380 1.00 -24.63 -2.71
N ILE A 381 1.59 -23.43 -2.84
CA ILE A 381 2.72 -23.16 -3.74
C ILE A 381 3.93 -24.06 -3.41
N LYS A 382 4.15 -24.34 -2.13
CA LYS A 382 5.27 -25.16 -1.66
C LYS A 382 5.05 -26.66 -1.89
N ASP A 383 3.84 -27.15 -1.62
CA ASP A 383 3.57 -28.57 -1.39
C ASP A 383 2.78 -29.26 -2.53
N GLU A 384 2.01 -28.53 -3.35
CA GLU A 384 1.16 -29.14 -4.41
C GLU A 384 1.87 -29.34 -5.76
N GLY A 385 3.05 -28.76 -5.96
CA GLY A 385 3.80 -28.92 -7.20
C GLY A 385 4.27 -30.36 -7.44
N THR A 386 4.26 -30.81 -8.70
CA THR A 386 4.82 -32.12 -9.10
C THR A 386 6.32 -32.24 -8.80
N PHE A 387 7.02 -31.11 -8.85
CA PHE A 387 8.42 -30.96 -8.47
C PHE A 387 8.55 -29.96 -7.32
N SER A 388 9.66 -30.01 -6.60
CA SER A 388 9.95 -29.09 -5.49
C SER A 388 10.07 -27.64 -6.00
N THR A 389 8.99 -26.84 -5.82
CA THR A 389 8.94 -25.42 -6.21
C THR A 389 10.12 -24.62 -5.68
N MET A 390 10.51 -24.84 -4.41
CA MET A 390 11.66 -24.15 -3.81
C MET A 390 12.99 -24.42 -4.54
N HIS A 391 13.17 -25.63 -5.08
CA HIS A 391 14.39 -25.98 -5.81
C HIS A 391 14.37 -25.40 -7.21
N THR A 392 13.22 -25.43 -7.89
CA THR A 392 13.02 -24.75 -9.19
C THR A 392 13.32 -23.27 -9.08
N LEU A 393 12.81 -22.60 -8.04
CA LEU A 393 13.07 -21.18 -7.77
C LEU A 393 14.54 -20.92 -7.45
N LEU A 394 15.22 -21.79 -6.71
CA LEU A 394 16.66 -21.65 -6.45
C LEU A 394 17.49 -21.73 -7.73
N VAL A 395 17.22 -22.73 -8.58
CA VAL A 395 17.91 -22.88 -9.87
C VAL A 395 17.66 -21.66 -10.75
N TYR A 396 16.41 -21.17 -10.78
CA TYR A 396 16.08 -19.98 -11.54
C TYR A 396 16.75 -18.72 -10.98
N LEU A 397 16.82 -18.56 -9.66
CA LEU A 397 17.52 -17.44 -9.02
C LEU A 397 18.99 -17.35 -9.46
N GLN A 398 19.64 -18.49 -9.70
CA GLN A 398 21.04 -18.54 -10.13
C GLN A 398 21.24 -18.17 -11.61
N THR A 399 20.19 -18.22 -12.44
CA THR A 399 20.27 -17.97 -13.88
C THR A 399 19.51 -16.73 -14.34
N ALA A 400 18.63 -16.18 -13.51
CA ALA A 400 17.75 -15.06 -13.85
C ALA A 400 18.51 -13.74 -14.04
N GLU A 401 17.90 -12.81 -14.78
CA GLU A 401 18.44 -11.47 -14.99
C GLU A 401 18.39 -10.65 -13.69
N THR A 402 19.29 -9.67 -13.56
CA THR A 402 19.47 -8.91 -12.31
C THR A 402 18.21 -8.22 -11.80
N GLU A 403 17.34 -7.77 -12.71
CA GLU A 403 16.08 -7.09 -12.36
C GLU A 403 15.01 -8.06 -11.82
N GLN A 404 15.13 -9.34 -12.15
CA GLN A 404 14.19 -10.39 -11.78
C GLN A 404 14.52 -10.98 -10.39
N LEU A 405 15.81 -10.95 -10.02
CA LEU A 405 16.35 -11.57 -8.80
C LEU A 405 15.61 -11.19 -7.52
N PRO A 406 15.27 -9.92 -7.25
CA PRO A 406 14.60 -9.57 -6.00
C PRO A 406 13.27 -10.28 -5.79
N ILE A 407 12.45 -10.37 -6.84
CA ILE A 407 11.11 -10.98 -6.76
C ILE A 407 11.23 -12.49 -6.55
N VAL A 408 12.15 -13.15 -7.27
CA VAL A 408 12.42 -14.59 -7.13
C VAL A 408 12.94 -14.91 -5.73
N ALA A 409 13.92 -14.16 -5.24
CA ALA A 409 14.48 -14.33 -3.89
C ALA A 409 13.42 -14.09 -2.80
N GLY A 410 12.60 -13.05 -2.97
CA GLY A 410 11.49 -12.75 -2.06
C GLY A 410 10.51 -13.91 -1.93
N LEU A 411 10.05 -14.48 -3.05
CA LEU A 411 9.13 -15.62 -3.02
C LEU A 411 9.79 -16.86 -2.41
N LEU A 412 11.03 -17.18 -2.80
CA LEU A 412 11.78 -18.33 -2.26
C LEU A 412 11.93 -18.24 -0.74
N LEU A 413 12.26 -17.05 -0.22
CA LEU A 413 12.40 -16.82 1.22
C LEU A 413 11.08 -17.00 1.98
N GLN A 414 9.95 -16.55 1.42
CA GLN A 414 8.64 -16.76 2.03
C GLN A 414 8.28 -18.26 2.12
N LEU A 415 8.60 -19.05 1.08
CA LEU A 415 8.33 -20.50 1.07
C LEU A 415 9.23 -21.28 2.06
N ASP A 416 10.50 -20.89 2.18
CA ASP A 416 11.42 -21.49 3.15
C ASP A 416 10.94 -21.25 4.59
N LEU A 417 10.45 -20.04 4.88
CA LEU A 417 10.00 -19.61 6.21
C LEU A 417 8.70 -20.25 6.71
N LEU A 418 8.03 -21.03 5.87
CA LEU A 418 6.98 -21.95 6.33
C LEU A 418 7.56 -23.06 7.23
N ALA A 419 8.84 -23.41 7.06
CA ALA A 419 9.56 -24.34 7.94
C ALA A 419 10.18 -23.62 9.15
N GLU A 420 10.68 -24.38 10.13
CA GLU A 420 11.28 -23.79 11.33
C GLU A 420 12.55 -22.96 11.01
N PRO A 421 12.62 -21.68 11.44
CA PRO A 421 13.72 -20.77 11.08
C PRO A 421 15.06 -21.10 11.76
N ARG A 422 15.10 -22.04 12.72
CA ARG A 422 16.33 -22.35 13.46
C ARG A 422 17.30 -23.28 12.73
N LYS A 423 16.86 -23.91 11.64
CA LYS A 423 17.72 -24.77 10.82
C LYS A 423 18.33 -23.94 9.69
N MET A 424 19.61 -24.19 9.42
CA MET A 424 20.31 -23.63 8.26
C MET A 424 19.64 -24.15 6.98
N SER A 425 19.39 -23.24 6.02
CA SER A 425 18.73 -23.56 4.76
C SER A 425 19.45 -22.88 3.61
N ILE A 426 19.88 -23.65 2.62
CA ILE A 426 20.54 -23.13 1.42
C ILE A 426 19.64 -22.14 0.67
N TYR A 427 18.33 -22.36 0.69
CA TYR A 427 17.35 -21.51 0.01
C TYR A 427 17.30 -20.12 0.64
N ARG A 428 17.39 -20.08 1.97
CA ARG A 428 17.33 -18.85 2.75
C ARG A 428 18.61 -18.03 2.61
N GLU A 429 19.77 -18.67 2.76
CA GLU A 429 21.05 -17.97 2.63
C GLU A 429 21.15 -17.33 1.25
N GLU A 430 20.95 -18.11 0.18
CA GLU A 430 21.05 -17.61 -1.20
C GLU A 430 20.03 -16.49 -1.50
N ALA A 431 18.79 -16.62 -1.01
CA ALA A 431 17.77 -15.59 -1.21
C ALA A 431 18.13 -14.27 -0.50
N ILE A 432 18.63 -14.33 0.74
CA ILE A 432 18.99 -13.13 1.49
C ILE A 432 20.26 -12.50 0.92
N ASP A 433 21.27 -13.29 0.59
CA ASP A 433 22.50 -12.82 -0.07
C ASP A 433 22.17 -12.10 -1.38
N THR A 434 21.27 -12.67 -2.18
CA THR A 434 20.81 -12.06 -3.43
C THR A 434 20.10 -10.72 -3.17
N LEU A 435 19.19 -10.66 -2.20
CA LEU A 435 18.50 -9.40 -1.85
C LEU A 435 19.47 -8.31 -1.37
N ILE A 436 20.46 -8.67 -0.54
CA ILE A 436 21.48 -7.74 -0.05
C ILE A 436 22.37 -7.26 -1.20
N SER A 437 22.79 -8.17 -2.08
CA SER A 437 23.57 -7.86 -3.28
C SER A 437 22.83 -6.90 -4.20
N CYS A 438 21.56 -7.18 -4.51
CA CYS A 438 20.69 -6.30 -5.30
C CYS A 438 20.51 -4.92 -4.66
N LEU A 439 20.37 -4.84 -3.33
CA LEU A 439 20.24 -3.57 -2.62
C LEU A 439 21.54 -2.75 -2.64
N LYS A 440 22.70 -3.42 -2.60
CA LYS A 440 24.03 -2.79 -2.71
C LYS A 440 24.41 -2.42 -4.15
N ASN A 441 23.70 -2.93 -5.15
CA ASN A 441 24.03 -2.72 -6.56
C ASN A 441 23.72 -1.29 -7.04
N SER A 442 24.70 -0.39 -6.95
CA SER A 442 24.55 1.01 -7.38
C SER A 442 24.32 1.21 -8.88
N ASP A 443 24.55 0.18 -9.70
CA ASP A 443 24.56 0.30 -11.16
C ASP A 443 23.15 0.18 -11.76
N SER A 444 22.21 -0.46 -11.06
CA SER A 444 20.82 -0.65 -11.51
C SER A 444 19.82 -0.11 -10.49
N MET A 445 19.22 1.04 -10.81
CA MET A 445 18.16 1.66 -10.00
C MET A 445 16.93 0.77 -9.87
N SER A 446 16.48 0.15 -10.97
CA SER A 446 15.33 -0.76 -11.00
C SER A 446 15.52 -1.93 -10.02
N THR A 447 16.72 -2.53 -10.04
CA THR A 447 17.07 -3.64 -9.14
C THR A 447 17.10 -3.23 -7.67
N GLN A 448 17.67 -2.06 -7.33
CA GLN A 448 17.69 -1.57 -5.95
C GLN A 448 16.28 -1.28 -5.41
N ILE A 449 15.42 -0.67 -6.24
CA ILE A 449 14.01 -0.42 -5.88
C ILE A 449 13.31 -1.75 -5.64
N ALA A 450 13.40 -2.69 -6.59
CA ALA A 450 12.76 -3.99 -6.47
C ALA A 450 13.24 -4.76 -5.22
N ALA A 451 14.52 -4.68 -4.87
CA ALA A 451 15.06 -5.25 -3.63
C ALA A 451 14.47 -4.61 -2.37
N ALA A 452 14.48 -3.28 -2.29
CA ALA A 452 13.95 -2.57 -1.14
C ALA A 452 12.43 -2.80 -0.97
N GLU A 453 11.68 -2.79 -2.07
CA GLU A 453 10.24 -3.08 -2.09
C GLU A 453 9.94 -4.54 -1.72
N THR A 454 10.75 -5.49 -2.20
CA THR A 454 10.61 -6.89 -1.82
C THR A 454 10.78 -7.05 -0.31
N ILE A 455 11.79 -6.41 0.30
CA ILE A 455 12.00 -6.46 1.75
C ILE A 455 10.80 -5.85 2.51
N LEU A 456 10.16 -4.80 2.00
CA LEU A 456 8.93 -4.25 2.58
C LEU A 456 7.79 -5.26 2.55
N VAL A 457 7.62 -5.95 1.42
CA VAL A 457 6.56 -6.96 1.21
C VAL A 457 6.75 -8.15 2.16
N LEU A 458 7.99 -8.53 2.49
CA LEU A 458 8.29 -9.64 3.39
C LEU A 458 7.70 -9.47 4.81
N GLN A 459 7.43 -8.24 5.26
CA GLN A 459 6.74 -7.98 6.53
C GLN A 459 5.34 -8.63 6.59
N GLY A 460 4.69 -8.82 5.44
CA GLY A 460 3.56 -9.72 5.29
C GLY A 460 2.19 -9.16 5.66
N ARG A 461 2.06 -7.85 5.89
CA ARG A 461 0.76 -7.17 6.11
C ARG A 461 0.36 -6.34 4.89
N PHE A 462 -0.82 -6.62 4.35
CA PHE A 462 -1.31 -5.99 3.13
C PHE A 462 -2.71 -5.43 3.28
N THR A 463 -2.98 -4.36 2.54
CA THR A 463 -4.34 -3.87 2.30
C THR A 463 -5.13 -4.84 1.42
N SER A 464 -6.45 -4.67 1.31
CA SER A 464 -7.28 -5.40 0.33
C SER A 464 -6.89 -5.15 -1.14
N PHE A 465 -6.06 -4.14 -1.40
CA PHE A 465 -5.49 -3.85 -2.72
C PHE A 465 -4.06 -4.41 -2.90
N GLY A 466 -3.53 -5.17 -1.94
CA GLY A 466 -2.17 -5.74 -1.98
C GLY A 466 -1.04 -4.78 -1.64
N LYS A 467 -1.35 -3.54 -1.22
CA LYS A 467 -0.33 -2.56 -0.79
C LYS A 467 0.22 -2.89 0.61
N PRO A 468 1.53 -2.79 0.86
CA PRO A 468 2.13 -3.09 2.16
C PRO A 468 1.69 -2.06 3.23
N LEU A 469 1.31 -2.56 4.40
CA LEU A 469 0.82 -1.74 5.54
C LEU A 469 1.91 -1.36 6.54
N ILE A 470 3.14 -1.81 6.31
CA ILE A 470 4.29 -1.64 7.22
C ILE A 470 4.49 -0.20 7.71
N ARG A 471 4.42 0.80 6.82
CA ARG A 471 4.57 2.21 7.21
C ARG A 471 3.47 2.67 8.16
N ALA A 472 2.21 2.36 7.86
CA ALA A 472 1.08 2.72 8.70
C ALA A 472 1.13 2.00 10.06
N TYR A 473 1.57 0.74 10.07
CA TYR A 473 1.75 -0.05 11.28
C TYR A 473 2.88 0.50 12.18
N LEU A 474 4.04 0.85 11.62
CA LEU A 474 5.12 1.48 12.39
C LEU A 474 4.70 2.84 12.95
N LEU A 475 3.88 3.62 12.22
CA LEU A 475 3.32 4.87 12.74
C LEU A 475 2.37 4.64 13.92
N LYS A 476 1.58 3.55 13.90
CA LYS A 476 0.79 3.11 15.07
C LYS A 476 1.69 2.82 16.26
N GLN A 477 2.80 2.07 16.06
CA GLN A 477 3.78 1.78 17.11
C GLN A 477 4.49 3.04 17.62
N ALA A 478 4.70 4.05 16.77
CA ALA A 478 5.22 5.35 17.16
C ALA A 478 4.18 6.25 17.91
N GLY A 479 2.93 5.80 18.06
CA GLY A 479 1.84 6.53 18.73
C GLY A 479 1.00 7.44 17.82
N LEU A 480 1.25 7.46 16.51
CA LEU A 480 0.50 8.24 15.52
C LEU A 480 -0.64 7.42 14.87
N ASP A 481 -1.54 6.92 15.70
CA ASP A 481 -2.61 5.98 15.33
C ASP A 481 -3.75 6.58 14.47
N LYS A 482 -3.68 7.86 14.10
CA LYS A 482 -4.69 8.46 13.20
C LYS A 482 -4.58 7.94 11.77
N SER A 483 -3.35 7.78 11.27
CA SER A 483 -3.09 7.34 9.88
C SER A 483 -3.51 5.88 9.72
N TYR A 484 -3.09 5.01 10.64
CA TYR A 484 -3.47 3.60 10.68
C TYR A 484 -4.99 3.39 10.79
N ARG A 485 -5.68 4.04 11.75
CA ARG A 485 -7.15 3.94 11.86
C ARG A 485 -7.90 4.46 10.64
N SER A 486 -7.39 5.49 9.98
CA SER A 486 -7.98 6.00 8.73
C SER A 486 -7.91 4.97 7.62
N THR A 487 -6.77 4.30 7.47
CA THR A 487 -6.57 3.23 6.50
C THR A 487 -7.45 2.01 6.83
N MET A 488 -7.44 1.55 8.08
CA MET A 488 -8.27 0.43 8.53
C MET A 488 -9.78 0.70 8.39
N ARG A 489 -10.24 1.94 8.66
CA ARG A 489 -11.64 2.33 8.40
C ARG A 489 -12.01 2.27 6.92
N LYS A 490 -11.09 2.63 6.02
CA LYS A 490 -11.33 2.51 4.57
C LYS A 490 -11.42 1.05 4.12
N GLU A 491 -10.70 0.15 4.78
CA GLU A 491 -10.76 -1.30 4.54
C GLU A 491 -12.05 -1.93 5.10
N GLN A 492 -12.48 -1.52 6.30
CA GLN A 492 -13.75 -1.94 6.91
C GLN A 492 -14.96 -1.43 6.13
N LEU A 493 -14.92 -0.20 5.61
CA LEU A 493 -15.99 0.33 4.73
C LEU A 493 -16.08 -0.40 3.38
N ALA A 494 -15.04 -1.13 2.96
CA ALA A 494 -15.07 -1.98 1.78
C ALA A 494 -15.64 -3.39 2.06
N THR A 495 -15.79 -3.76 3.34
CA THR A 495 -16.22 -5.09 3.79
C THR A 495 -17.45 -4.93 4.68
N ILE A 496 -18.61 -4.61 4.10
CA ILE A 496 -19.87 -4.54 4.85
C ILE A 496 -20.49 -5.94 4.88
N SER A 497 -20.26 -6.69 5.97
CA SER A 497 -21.27 -7.57 6.60
C SER A 497 -20.71 -8.31 7.83
N GLY A 498 -21.26 -8.02 9.02
CA GLY A 498 -21.33 -9.03 10.10
C GLY A 498 -20.71 -8.69 11.46
N GLU A 499 -21.16 -7.61 12.11
CA GLU A 499 -20.81 -7.34 13.51
C GLU A 499 -21.37 -8.45 14.44
N ILE A 500 -20.48 -9.29 14.98
CA ILE A 500 -20.49 -9.99 16.29
C ILE A 500 -19.48 -11.17 16.28
N GLN A 501 -19.15 -11.76 15.12
CA GLN A 501 -18.15 -12.85 14.99
C GLN A 501 -16.71 -12.33 14.73
N GLU A 502 -16.56 -11.09 14.25
CA GLU A 502 -15.30 -10.52 13.75
C GLU A 502 -14.19 -10.37 14.81
N THR A 503 -14.52 -10.16 16.09
CA THR A 503 -13.50 -9.84 17.12
C THR A 503 -12.52 -10.97 17.45
N MET A 504 -12.95 -12.23 17.41
CA MET A 504 -12.05 -13.37 17.65
C MET A 504 -11.17 -13.65 16.43
N GLU A 505 -11.74 -13.52 15.23
CA GLU A 505 -10.99 -13.70 13.97
C GLU A 505 -9.94 -12.60 13.79
N GLU A 506 -10.25 -11.35 14.14
CA GLU A 506 -9.29 -10.23 14.11
C GLU A 506 -8.09 -10.47 15.05
N GLU A 507 -8.31 -11.01 16.25
CA GLU A 507 -7.22 -11.33 17.18
C GLU A 507 -6.32 -12.47 16.67
N GLU A 508 -6.91 -13.49 16.04
CA GLU A 508 -6.15 -14.61 15.46
C GLU A 508 -5.31 -14.16 14.26
N GLU A 509 -5.87 -13.31 13.38
CA GLU A 509 -5.15 -12.72 12.25
C GLU A 509 -4.00 -11.83 12.72
N GLU A 510 -4.21 -11.01 13.76
CA GLU A 510 -3.16 -10.16 14.32
C GLU A 510 -2.02 -11.00 14.91
N LYS A 511 -2.34 -12.05 15.67
CA LYS A 511 -1.33 -13.00 16.19
C LYS A 511 -0.57 -13.70 15.08
N ALA A 512 -1.25 -14.12 14.00
CA ALA A 512 -0.62 -14.75 12.85
C ALA A 512 0.36 -13.77 12.15
N ALA A 513 -0.04 -12.50 11.99
CA ALA A 513 0.78 -11.46 11.40
C ALA A 513 2.01 -11.13 12.27
N GLU A 514 1.84 -10.97 13.58
CA GLU A 514 2.96 -10.74 14.53
C GLU A 514 3.96 -11.91 14.54
N ASN A 515 3.48 -13.15 14.50
CA ASN A 515 4.33 -14.33 14.46
C ASN A 515 5.14 -14.38 13.15
N TRP A 516 4.49 -14.14 12.01
CA TRP A 516 5.17 -14.05 10.72
C TRP A 516 6.23 -12.96 10.72
N GLU A 517 5.88 -11.74 11.14
CA GLU A 517 6.76 -10.58 11.21
C GLU A 517 8.00 -10.89 12.07
N ARG A 518 7.81 -11.54 13.22
CA ARG A 518 8.91 -11.98 14.10
C ARG A 518 9.83 -13.00 13.44
N LYS A 519 9.29 -14.02 12.78
CA LYS A 519 10.08 -15.05 12.08
C LYS A 519 10.89 -14.45 10.95
N MET A 520 10.24 -13.63 10.11
CA MET A 520 10.87 -12.97 8.97
C MET A 520 11.98 -12.02 9.43
N ALA A 521 11.68 -11.13 10.37
CA ALA A 521 12.66 -10.19 10.91
C ALA A 521 13.85 -10.93 11.54
N PHE A 522 13.60 -12.00 12.31
CA PHE A 522 14.67 -12.79 12.91
C PHE A 522 15.63 -13.36 11.86
N VAL A 523 15.10 -13.93 10.77
CA VAL A 523 15.93 -14.51 9.71
C VAL A 523 16.72 -13.44 8.96
N LEU A 524 16.08 -12.33 8.58
CA LEU A 524 16.75 -11.24 7.88
C LEU A 524 17.89 -10.61 8.69
N VAL A 525 17.68 -10.36 9.99
CA VAL A 525 18.70 -9.70 10.83
C VAL A 525 19.79 -10.65 11.30
N SER A 526 19.51 -11.96 11.42
CA SER A 526 20.48 -12.94 11.90
C SER A 526 21.44 -13.43 10.82
N HIS A 527 21.06 -13.32 9.56
CA HIS A 527 21.89 -13.69 8.43
C HIS A 527 23.18 -12.84 8.41
N GLU A 528 24.32 -13.52 8.30
CA GLU A 528 25.68 -12.97 8.37
C GLU A 528 25.87 -11.85 9.40
N PHE A 529 25.32 -12.02 10.62
CA PHE A 529 25.44 -11.06 11.72
C PHE A 529 24.88 -9.65 11.38
N GLY A 530 23.79 -9.59 10.61
CA GLY A 530 23.07 -8.34 10.31
C GLY A 530 23.59 -7.60 9.09
N LEU A 531 24.17 -8.31 8.12
CA LEU A 531 24.67 -7.73 6.86
C LEU A 531 23.61 -6.91 6.12
N ILE A 532 22.33 -7.25 6.27
CA ILE A 532 21.21 -6.50 5.70
C ILE A 532 21.21 -5.02 6.09
N PHE A 533 21.70 -4.67 7.29
CA PHE A 533 21.77 -3.28 7.73
C PHE A 533 22.78 -2.45 6.94
N GLU A 534 23.83 -3.07 6.41
CA GLU A 534 24.78 -2.41 5.54
C GLU A 534 24.13 -2.08 4.19
N GLY A 535 23.41 -3.05 3.59
CA GLY A 535 22.66 -2.83 2.36
C GLY A 535 21.61 -1.72 2.51
N LEU A 536 20.83 -1.76 3.60
CA LEU A 536 19.84 -0.73 3.91
C LEU A 536 20.47 0.63 4.17
N SER A 537 21.66 0.68 4.80
CA SER A 537 22.40 1.92 4.95
C SER A 537 22.80 2.52 3.62
N GLU A 538 23.09 1.72 2.60
CA GLU A 538 23.44 2.24 1.27
C GLU A 538 22.20 2.76 0.54
N GLY A 539 21.08 2.04 0.61
CA GLY A 539 19.79 2.52 0.12
C GLY A 539 19.34 3.84 0.77
N LEU A 540 19.61 4.02 2.07
CA LEU A 540 19.36 5.29 2.79
C LEU A 540 20.20 6.47 2.29
N LYS A 541 21.42 6.23 1.81
CA LYS A 541 22.30 7.26 1.22
C LYS A 541 21.96 7.55 -0.25
N SER A 542 21.06 6.78 -0.85
CA SER A 542 20.68 6.94 -2.24
C SER A 542 20.10 8.33 -2.50
N LYS A 543 20.38 8.87 -3.69
CA LYS A 543 19.82 10.14 -4.15
C LYS A 543 18.37 10.00 -4.60
N TYR A 544 17.91 8.78 -4.84
CA TYR A 544 16.56 8.50 -5.29
C TYR A 544 15.61 8.37 -4.10
N ALA A 545 14.56 9.18 -4.11
CA ALA A 545 13.62 9.27 -3.00
C ALA A 545 12.88 7.94 -2.74
N GLU A 546 12.60 7.17 -3.79
CA GLU A 546 11.90 5.88 -3.71
C GLU A 546 12.75 4.84 -2.94
N ILE A 547 14.01 4.66 -3.35
CA ILE A 547 14.97 3.75 -2.68
C ILE A 547 15.19 4.19 -1.23
N CYS A 548 15.41 5.48 -1.00
CA CYS A 548 15.63 6.03 0.33
C CYS A 548 14.40 5.79 1.24
N SER A 549 13.20 6.05 0.74
CA SER A 549 11.94 5.84 1.48
C SER A 549 11.71 4.37 1.80
N ALA A 550 11.86 3.48 0.83
CA ALA A 550 11.68 2.04 1.04
C ALA A 550 12.71 1.48 2.03
N SER A 551 13.99 1.83 1.84
CA SER A 551 15.09 1.42 2.73
C SER A 551 14.91 1.98 4.14
N PHE A 552 14.42 3.21 4.28
CA PHE A 552 14.14 3.84 5.56
C PHE A 552 13.05 3.11 6.34
N VAL A 553 11.96 2.73 5.67
CA VAL A 553 10.87 1.99 6.31
C VAL A 553 11.32 0.57 6.68
N CYS A 554 12.05 -0.13 5.81
CA CYS A 554 12.66 -1.43 6.11
C CYS A 554 13.62 -1.37 7.30
N ALA A 555 14.52 -0.39 7.31
CA ALA A 555 15.49 -0.21 8.38
C ALA A 555 14.80 0.10 9.72
N THR A 556 13.77 0.96 9.71
CA THR A 556 12.98 1.28 10.91
C THR A 556 12.27 0.04 11.44
N TRP A 557 11.68 -0.76 10.55
CA TRP A 557 11.03 -2.02 10.91
C TRP A 557 11.99 -3.01 11.56
N LEU A 558 13.09 -3.36 10.88
CA LEU A 558 14.03 -4.36 11.40
C LEU A 558 14.68 -3.92 12.71
N VAL A 559 15.03 -2.64 12.84
CA VAL A 559 15.58 -2.08 14.09
C VAL A 559 14.56 -2.11 15.22
N HIS A 560 13.30 -1.78 14.96
CA HIS A 560 12.23 -1.92 15.95
C HIS A 560 12.08 -3.38 16.40
N MET A 561 12.14 -4.34 15.47
CA MET A 561 12.03 -5.76 15.77
C MET A 561 13.17 -6.28 16.65
N LEU A 562 14.38 -5.68 16.60
CA LEU A 562 15.46 -6.03 17.53
C LEU A 562 15.12 -5.77 19.00
N THR A 563 14.14 -4.91 19.30
CA THR A 563 13.65 -4.72 20.69
C THR A 563 12.80 -5.89 21.18
N LEU A 564 12.21 -6.65 20.26
CA LEU A 564 11.31 -7.76 20.53
C LEU A 564 12.01 -9.12 20.42
N LEU A 565 13.11 -9.20 19.68
CA LEU A 565 13.92 -10.40 19.46
C LEU A 565 14.93 -10.61 20.59
N PRO A 566 15.39 -11.86 20.81
CA PRO A 566 16.44 -12.14 21.78
C PRO A 566 17.73 -11.39 21.43
N ASP A 567 18.45 -10.92 22.45
CA ASP A 567 19.70 -10.19 22.24
C ASP A 567 20.83 -11.15 21.82
N THR A 568 21.22 -11.03 20.56
CA THR A 568 22.29 -11.81 19.93
C THR A 568 23.50 -10.96 19.58
N GLY A 569 23.56 -9.70 20.04
CA GLY A 569 24.61 -8.73 19.69
C GLY A 569 24.41 -8.01 18.35
N ILE A 570 23.40 -8.40 17.55
CA ILE A 570 23.06 -7.79 16.26
C ILE A 570 22.68 -6.31 16.39
N LYS A 571 22.18 -5.89 17.57
CA LYS A 571 21.89 -4.48 17.89
C LYS A 571 23.11 -3.57 17.68
N GLY A 572 24.32 -4.07 17.96
CA GLY A 572 25.57 -3.34 17.74
C GLY A 572 25.83 -3.09 16.25
N ALA A 573 25.61 -4.09 15.38
CA ALA A 573 25.74 -3.95 13.94
C ALA A 573 24.74 -2.93 13.38
N ALA A 574 23.47 -3.03 13.78
CA ALA A 574 22.43 -2.08 13.40
C ALA A 574 22.77 -0.64 13.82
N ARG A 575 23.32 -0.45 15.02
CA ARG A 575 23.75 0.86 15.54
C ARG A 575 24.83 1.47 14.65
N ILE A 576 25.89 0.72 14.34
CA ILE A 576 27.03 1.20 13.53
C ILE A 576 26.56 1.62 12.13
N CYS A 577 25.68 0.84 11.50
CA CYS A 577 25.22 1.09 10.14
C CYS A 577 24.19 2.25 10.06
N LEU A 578 23.22 2.29 10.98
CA LEU A 578 21.98 3.06 10.76
C LEU A 578 21.78 4.26 11.69
N LEU A 579 22.41 4.29 12.88
CA LEU A 579 22.11 5.31 13.90
C LEU A 579 22.28 6.73 13.37
N ASN A 580 23.43 7.02 12.74
CA ASN A 580 23.74 8.33 12.19
C ASN A 580 22.77 8.74 11.07
N GLN A 581 22.30 7.77 10.27
CA GLN A 581 21.33 8.03 9.21
C GLN A 581 19.97 8.41 9.80
N PHE A 582 19.48 7.69 10.82
CA PHE A 582 18.24 8.04 11.51
C PHE A 582 18.31 9.40 12.21
N VAL A 583 19.44 9.73 12.83
CA VAL A 583 19.64 11.07 13.41
C VAL A 583 19.59 12.16 12.34
N THR A 584 20.19 11.91 11.18
CA THR A 584 20.20 12.87 10.06
C THR A 584 18.79 13.10 9.51
N ILE A 585 18.04 12.02 9.27
CA ILE A 585 16.64 12.08 8.81
C ILE A 585 15.76 12.75 9.85
N PHE A 586 15.91 12.44 11.14
CA PHE A 586 15.15 13.10 12.21
C PHE A 586 15.34 14.62 12.23
N LYS A 587 16.56 15.10 11.94
CA LYS A 587 16.89 16.54 11.88
C LYS A 587 16.36 17.21 10.61
N SER A 588 16.43 16.52 9.46
CA SER A 588 16.12 17.10 8.15
C SER A 588 14.66 16.95 7.73
N ALA A 589 13.96 15.93 8.25
CA ALA A 589 12.59 15.61 7.86
C ALA A 589 11.64 16.77 8.13
N LYS A 590 10.88 17.17 7.10
CA LYS A 590 9.78 18.15 7.23
C LYS A 590 8.47 17.47 7.58
N ASP A 591 8.28 16.24 7.11
CA ASP A 591 7.09 15.46 7.38
C ASP A 591 7.07 14.96 8.83
N ARG A 592 5.88 15.01 9.45
CA ARG A 592 5.68 14.54 10.82
C ARG A 592 5.76 13.02 10.90
N GLU A 593 5.38 12.30 9.85
CA GLU A 593 5.43 10.83 9.83
C GLU A 593 6.87 10.33 9.81
N ASP A 594 7.74 10.85 8.93
CA ASP A 594 9.15 10.45 8.87
C ASP A 594 9.92 10.78 10.16
N LYS A 595 9.61 11.92 10.79
CA LYS A 595 10.15 12.25 12.12
C LYS A 595 9.73 11.23 13.17
N ALA A 596 8.48 10.78 13.15
CA ALA A 596 7.96 9.81 14.11
C ALA A 596 8.54 8.39 13.89
N LEU A 597 8.74 7.98 12.64
CA LEU A 597 9.43 6.73 12.29
C LEU A 597 10.90 6.75 12.70
N SER A 598 11.60 7.86 12.42
CA SER A 598 12.99 8.03 12.85
C SER A 598 13.11 8.01 14.38
N MET A 599 12.15 8.61 15.08
CA MET A 599 12.06 8.55 16.54
C MET A 599 11.86 7.12 17.05
N LEU A 600 10.97 6.34 16.43
CA LEU A 600 10.76 4.93 16.78
C LEU A 600 12.05 4.11 16.58
N ALA A 601 12.74 4.30 15.46
CA ALA A 601 14.04 3.67 15.20
C ALA A 601 15.06 4.06 16.28
N LEU A 602 15.21 5.35 16.59
CA LEU A 602 16.13 5.84 17.61
C LEU A 602 15.81 5.28 19.00
N SER A 603 14.53 5.17 19.36
CA SER A 603 14.09 4.62 20.64
C SER A 603 14.57 3.18 20.87
N SER A 604 14.77 2.42 19.79
CA SER A 604 15.22 1.03 19.85
C SER A 604 16.66 0.89 20.33
N PHE A 605 17.48 1.95 20.21
CA PHE A 605 18.86 1.98 20.68
C PHE A 605 19.01 2.49 22.13
N PHE A 606 17.94 2.94 22.79
CA PHE A 606 18.01 3.47 24.16
C PHE A 606 18.27 2.39 25.22
N GLN A 607 17.88 1.15 24.92
CA GLN A 607 18.13 0.00 25.80
C GLN A 607 19.59 -0.47 25.76
N ASP A 608 20.36 -0.02 24.75
CA ASP A 608 21.78 -0.33 24.60
C ASP A 608 22.64 0.80 25.20
N PRO A 609 23.50 0.52 26.21
CA PRO A 609 24.37 1.52 26.82
C PRO A 609 25.25 2.26 25.82
N ASP A 610 25.76 1.58 24.78
CA ASP A 610 26.60 2.20 23.77
C ASP A 610 25.76 3.01 22.77
N GLY A 611 24.56 2.54 22.42
CA GLY A 611 23.57 3.32 21.68
C GLY A 611 23.19 4.62 22.36
N LEU A 612 22.98 4.59 23.68
CA LEU A 612 22.67 5.78 24.48
C LEU A 612 23.83 6.78 24.48
N ARG A 613 25.08 6.30 24.55
CA ARG A 613 26.28 7.15 24.45
C ARG A 613 26.37 7.86 23.10
N ASP A 614 26.15 7.14 22.01
CA ASP A 614 26.20 7.72 20.66
C ASP A 614 25.05 8.72 20.44
N ILE A 615 23.85 8.40 20.92
CA ILE A 615 22.69 9.31 20.90
C ILE A 615 22.93 10.56 21.74
N ALA A 616 23.63 10.44 22.87
CA ALA A 616 23.94 11.57 23.75
C ALA A 616 24.77 12.66 23.03
N THR A 617 25.60 12.29 22.04
CA THR A 617 26.34 13.26 21.22
C THR A 617 25.42 14.19 20.40
N HIS A 618 24.19 13.74 20.13
CA HIS A 618 23.18 14.47 19.37
C HIS A 618 21.97 14.91 20.23
N MET A 619 22.10 14.84 21.57
CA MET A 619 21.00 15.03 22.52
C MET A 619 20.24 16.35 22.34
N LYS A 620 20.92 17.47 22.08
CA LYS A 620 20.27 18.79 21.94
C LYS A 620 19.23 18.81 20.82
N ASP A 621 19.59 18.25 19.67
CA ASP A 621 18.74 18.23 18.48
C ASP A 621 17.58 17.25 18.65
N ILE A 622 17.88 16.07 19.22
CA ILE A 622 16.89 15.02 19.49
C ILE A 622 15.86 15.52 20.50
N VAL A 623 16.29 16.09 21.62
CA VAL A 623 15.38 16.65 22.65
C VAL A 623 14.49 17.76 22.08
N LYS A 624 15.02 18.63 21.20
CA LYS A 624 14.23 19.67 20.54
C LYS A 624 13.09 19.05 19.71
N GLY A 625 13.40 18.04 18.89
CA GLY A 625 12.38 17.35 18.09
C GLY A 625 11.39 16.54 18.94
N LEU A 626 11.86 15.85 19.98
CA LEU A 626 11.00 15.06 20.88
C LEU A 626 9.98 15.94 21.63
N ARG A 627 10.31 17.19 21.96
CA ARG A 627 9.37 18.15 22.56
C ARG A 627 8.17 18.45 21.64
N GLU A 628 8.34 18.39 20.33
CA GLU A 628 7.24 18.57 19.35
C GLU A 628 6.22 17.42 19.43
N PHE A 629 6.68 16.20 19.74
CA PHE A 629 5.86 14.97 19.77
C PHE A 629 5.38 14.55 21.17
N LYS A 630 5.81 15.23 22.24
CA LYS A 630 5.50 14.88 23.65
C LYS A 630 4.01 14.65 23.95
N ARG A 631 3.11 15.37 23.27
CA ARG A 631 1.65 15.27 23.49
C ARG A 631 0.96 14.20 22.64
N SER A 632 1.61 13.73 21.58
CA SER A 632 1.02 12.85 20.57
C SER A 632 1.62 11.45 20.54
N SER A 633 2.78 11.23 21.16
CA SER A 633 3.48 9.95 21.16
C SER A 633 3.95 9.57 22.56
N THR A 634 3.61 8.35 22.99
CA THR A 634 4.11 7.74 24.23
C THR A 634 5.61 7.43 24.14
N VAL A 635 6.09 7.01 22.97
CA VAL A 635 7.52 6.76 22.70
C VAL A 635 8.33 8.03 22.88
N ALA A 636 7.84 9.19 22.40
CA ALA A 636 8.49 10.47 22.60
C ALA A 636 8.62 10.84 24.08
N PHE A 637 7.59 10.52 24.87
CA PHE A 637 7.58 10.78 26.31
C PHE A 637 8.59 9.89 27.05
N GLU A 638 8.62 8.59 26.75
CA GLU A 638 9.59 7.67 27.36
C GLU A 638 11.03 8.00 26.98
N MET A 639 11.31 8.35 25.71
CA MET A 639 12.65 8.81 25.29
C MET A 639 13.07 10.08 26.03
N LEU A 640 12.16 11.05 26.20
CA LEU A 640 12.46 12.27 26.97
C LEU A 640 12.77 11.96 28.44
N LYS A 641 12.09 10.97 29.03
CA LYS A 641 12.36 10.52 30.40
C LYS A 641 13.75 9.93 30.52
N VAL A 642 14.12 8.99 29.65
CA VAL A 642 15.45 8.34 29.68
C VAL A 642 16.58 9.35 29.41
N LEU A 643 16.43 10.26 28.44
CA LEU A 643 17.44 11.31 28.19
C LEU A 643 17.56 12.29 29.35
N SER A 644 16.51 12.47 30.15
CA SER A 644 16.53 13.36 31.31
C SER A 644 17.18 12.74 32.55
N GLU A 645 17.17 11.41 32.68
CA GLU A 645 17.83 10.67 33.77
C GLU A 645 19.38 10.70 33.62
N GLY A 646 19.91 10.93 32.41
CA GLY A 646 21.35 11.07 32.13
C GLY A 646 21.91 12.50 32.13
N SER A 647 21.07 13.53 32.31
CA SER A 647 21.50 14.93 32.40
C SER A 647 21.54 15.34 33.87
N GLU A 648 22.72 15.69 34.40
CA GLU A 648 22.91 16.30 35.73
C GLU A 648 22.29 17.71 35.85
N SER A 649 21.04 17.87 35.43
CA SER A 649 20.25 19.06 35.65
C SER A 649 18.85 18.62 36.07
N SER A 650 18.76 18.03 37.27
CA SER A 650 17.52 17.79 38.01
C SER A 650 16.75 19.08 38.36
N ALA A 651 17.18 20.24 37.86
CA ALA A 651 16.60 21.54 38.15
C ALA A 651 15.35 21.89 37.30
N ASP A 652 15.06 21.19 36.19
CA ASP A 652 13.99 21.59 35.25
C ASP A 652 12.78 20.64 35.18
N LEU A 653 12.60 19.76 36.17
CA LEU A 653 11.59 18.69 36.11
C LEU A 653 10.57 18.77 37.26
N TRP A 654 9.69 19.77 37.19
CA TRP A 654 8.41 19.74 37.90
C TRP A 654 7.28 19.67 36.87
N ASN A 655 6.73 18.46 36.68
CA ASN A 655 5.60 18.21 35.79
C ASN A 655 4.29 18.30 36.58
N HIS A 656 3.70 19.49 36.63
CA HIS A 656 2.31 19.64 37.08
C HIS A 656 1.45 19.94 35.86
N LYS A 657 0.45 19.09 35.59
CA LYS A 657 -0.65 19.45 34.69
C LYS A 657 -1.36 20.62 35.36
N GLU A 658 -1.28 21.82 34.80
CA GLU A 658 -2.11 22.95 35.23
C GLU A 658 -3.57 22.51 35.07
N LEU A 659 -4.21 22.13 36.18
CA LEU A 659 -5.56 21.61 36.17
C LEU A 659 -6.57 22.74 35.98
N ALA A 660 -6.34 23.87 36.67
CA ALA A 660 -7.17 25.05 36.61
C ALA A 660 -6.34 26.29 36.95
N LYS A 661 -6.67 27.42 36.32
CA LYS A 661 -6.15 28.74 36.64
C LYS A 661 -7.30 29.69 36.84
N GLN A 662 -7.31 30.36 37.98
CA GLN A 662 -8.32 31.35 38.33
C GLN A 662 -7.65 32.70 38.54
N ASP A 663 -8.13 33.72 37.82
CA ASP A 663 -7.71 35.09 38.07
C ASP A 663 -8.37 35.62 39.35
N CYS A 664 -7.55 36.07 40.30
CA CYS A 664 -7.97 36.67 41.58
C CYS A 664 -7.45 38.11 41.75
N SER A 665 -6.95 38.74 40.66
CA SER A 665 -6.27 40.03 40.68
C SER A 665 -7.08 41.18 41.30
N THR A 666 -8.41 41.09 41.32
CA THR A 666 -9.30 42.09 41.94
C THR A 666 -9.13 42.23 43.45
N ASN A 667 -8.55 41.24 44.12
CA ASN A 667 -8.40 41.18 45.59
C ASN A 667 -6.93 41.29 46.05
N GLY A 668 -6.03 41.72 45.16
CA GLY A 668 -4.61 41.81 45.44
C GLY A 668 -3.87 40.48 45.29
N GLU A 669 -2.65 40.42 45.83
CA GLU A 669 -1.77 39.25 45.71
C GLU A 669 -2.21 38.13 46.66
N VAL A 670 -2.18 36.88 46.20
CA VAL A 670 -2.37 35.70 47.06
C VAL A 670 -1.08 35.47 47.83
N LEU A 671 -1.11 35.71 49.15
CA LEU A 671 0.06 35.62 50.01
C LEU A 671 0.20 34.25 50.69
N SER A 672 -0.90 33.51 50.83
CA SER A 672 -0.90 32.19 51.45
C SER A 672 -1.95 31.28 50.83
N ILE A 673 -1.65 29.99 50.79
CA ILE A 673 -2.56 28.95 50.29
C ILE A 673 -2.44 27.69 51.15
N VAL A 674 -3.56 27.07 51.46
CA VAL A 674 -3.60 25.76 52.13
C VAL A 674 -4.71 24.91 51.53
N CYS A 675 -4.42 23.63 51.33
CA CYS A 675 -5.39 22.64 50.87
C CYS A 675 -5.70 21.68 52.01
N PHE A 676 -6.97 21.44 52.29
CA PHE A 676 -7.42 20.46 53.26
C PHE A 676 -8.65 19.73 52.73
N LYS A 677 -8.53 18.41 52.63
CA LYS A 677 -9.52 17.54 51.96
C LYS A 677 -9.77 18.00 50.52
N ASP A 678 -10.99 18.39 50.20
CA ASP A 678 -11.45 18.87 48.89
C ASP A 678 -11.55 20.42 48.82
N LYS A 679 -11.15 21.12 49.88
CA LYS A 679 -11.21 22.58 49.98
C LYS A 679 -9.82 23.21 49.87
N ILE A 680 -9.72 24.26 49.07
CA ILE A 680 -8.53 25.12 48.97
C ILE A 680 -8.89 26.47 49.59
N PHE A 681 -8.02 26.98 50.46
CA PHE A 681 -8.15 28.28 51.10
C PHE A 681 -7.03 29.18 50.60
N SER A 682 -7.35 30.36 50.09
CA SER A 682 -6.37 31.38 49.68
C SER A 682 -6.54 32.66 50.50
N GLY A 683 -5.43 33.16 51.05
CA GLY A 683 -5.35 34.41 51.81
C GLY A 683 -4.72 35.51 50.96
N HIS A 684 -5.35 36.68 50.94
CA HIS A 684 -5.03 37.77 50.01
C HIS A 684 -4.47 39.00 50.73
N SER A 685 -3.80 39.88 49.97
CA SER A 685 -3.18 41.09 50.51
C SER A 685 -4.17 42.17 50.95
N ASP A 686 -5.42 42.13 50.48
CA ASP A 686 -6.51 43.05 50.85
C ASP A 686 -7.27 42.67 52.15
N GLY A 687 -6.89 41.55 52.77
CA GLY A 687 -7.55 40.97 53.95
C GLY A 687 -8.61 39.90 53.66
N MET A 688 -8.83 39.55 52.38
CA MET A 688 -9.78 38.52 51.97
C MET A 688 -9.24 37.11 52.21
N ILE A 689 -10.14 36.19 52.55
CA ILE A 689 -9.93 34.74 52.44
C ILE A 689 -10.98 34.20 51.47
N LYS A 690 -10.53 33.41 50.47
CA LYS A 690 -11.41 32.72 49.53
C LYS A 690 -11.35 31.21 49.74
N VAL A 691 -12.51 30.56 49.64
CA VAL A 691 -12.67 29.11 49.78
C VAL A 691 -13.09 28.54 48.43
N TRP A 692 -12.37 27.52 47.97
CA TRP A 692 -12.60 26.88 46.68
C TRP A 692 -12.83 25.38 46.87
N THR A 693 -13.63 24.78 45.99
CA THR A 693 -13.75 23.31 45.84
C THR A 693 -13.53 22.92 44.39
N GLY A 694 -13.01 21.72 44.14
CA GLY A 694 -12.85 21.23 42.77
C GLY A 694 -12.44 19.77 42.70
N LYS A 695 -12.97 19.07 41.68
CA LYS A 695 -12.49 17.76 41.23
C LYS A 695 -12.04 17.89 39.78
N GLY A 696 -10.78 17.60 39.49
CA GLY A 696 -10.23 17.69 38.13
C GLY A 696 -9.86 19.11 37.72
N SER A 697 -10.34 19.57 36.56
CA SER A 697 -9.87 20.80 35.89
C SER A 697 -10.70 22.06 36.15
N VAL A 698 -11.66 22.02 37.09
CA VAL A 698 -12.56 23.14 37.37
C VAL A 698 -12.52 23.45 38.87
N LEU A 699 -12.27 24.72 39.20
CA LEU A 699 -12.37 25.26 40.55
C LEU A 699 -13.65 26.06 40.69
N HIS A 700 -14.45 25.75 41.71
CA HIS A 700 -15.64 26.49 42.08
C HIS A 700 -15.36 27.32 43.34
N LEU A 701 -15.60 28.63 43.25
CA LEU A 701 -15.56 29.51 44.41
C LEU A 701 -16.77 29.23 45.30
N LEU A 702 -16.52 28.80 46.54
CA LEU A 702 -17.58 28.56 47.54
C LEU A 702 -17.89 29.83 48.32
N GLN A 703 -16.87 30.61 48.71
CA GLN A 703 -17.05 31.71 49.63
C GLN A 703 -15.94 32.76 49.53
N GLU A 704 -16.30 34.03 49.72
CA GLU A 704 -15.39 35.16 49.91
C GLU A 704 -15.66 35.83 51.26
N ILE A 705 -14.61 36.06 52.05
CA ILE A 705 -14.74 36.54 53.44
C ILE A 705 -13.73 37.64 53.71
N ARG A 706 -14.20 38.82 54.17
CA ARG A 706 -13.35 39.97 54.52
C ARG A 706 -13.45 40.34 56.00
N GLU A 707 -12.86 39.52 56.83
CA GLU A 707 -12.85 39.76 58.27
C GLU A 707 -11.56 40.44 58.74
N HIS A 708 -10.43 40.17 58.08
CA HIS A 708 -9.18 40.86 58.36
C HIS A 708 -9.15 42.26 57.73
N SER A 709 -8.59 43.23 58.46
CA SER A 709 -8.47 44.62 57.96
C SER A 709 -7.20 44.87 57.16
N LYS A 710 -6.27 43.90 57.13
CA LYS A 710 -4.99 43.92 56.41
C LYS A 710 -4.64 42.52 55.87
N ALA A 711 -3.58 42.45 55.06
CA ALA A 711 -3.04 41.25 54.44
C ALA A 711 -3.07 39.97 55.28
N VAL A 712 -3.62 38.89 54.72
CA VAL A 712 -3.61 37.53 55.31
C VAL A 712 -2.36 36.80 54.83
N THR A 713 -1.32 36.83 55.66
CA THR A 713 0.03 36.36 55.32
C THR A 713 0.24 34.87 55.53
N SER A 714 -0.61 34.22 56.32
CA SER A 714 -0.44 32.81 56.64
C SER A 714 -1.78 32.14 56.94
N LEU A 715 -1.93 30.91 56.44
CA LEU A 715 -3.07 30.03 56.67
C LEU A 715 -2.55 28.67 57.12
N THR A 716 -3.06 28.17 58.25
CA THR A 716 -2.64 26.90 58.86
C THR A 716 -3.87 26.13 59.34
N VAL A 717 -3.98 24.86 59.00
CA VAL A 717 -5.03 23.98 59.52
C VAL A 717 -4.51 23.25 60.76
N LEU A 718 -5.29 23.26 61.84
CA LEU A 718 -4.96 22.54 63.08
C LEU A 718 -4.86 21.02 62.80
N GLN A 719 -4.00 20.31 63.52
CA GLN A 719 -3.78 18.87 63.33
C GLN A 719 -5.06 18.02 63.47
N SER A 720 -6.03 18.43 64.31
CA SER A 720 -7.33 17.75 64.40
C SER A 720 -8.16 17.88 63.13
N GLY A 721 -7.85 18.85 62.26
CA GLY A 721 -8.55 19.12 61.02
C GLY A 721 -9.82 19.95 61.16
N ASP A 722 -10.17 20.37 62.39
CA ASP A 722 -11.45 21.02 62.68
C ASP A 722 -11.44 22.53 62.43
N THR A 723 -10.28 23.17 62.53
CA THR A 723 -10.15 24.63 62.53
C THR A 723 -8.99 25.10 61.64
N LEU A 724 -9.28 26.05 60.77
CA LEU A 724 -8.30 26.82 60.00
C LEU A 724 -7.95 28.05 60.83
N TYR A 725 -6.68 28.41 60.91
CA TYR A 725 -6.20 29.63 61.53
C TYR A 725 -5.57 30.53 60.47
N SER A 726 -5.94 31.82 60.50
CA SER A 726 -5.35 32.85 59.65
C SER A 726 -4.55 33.85 60.48
N GLY A 727 -3.35 34.15 60.02
CA GLY A 727 -2.49 35.20 60.55
C GLY A 727 -2.50 36.42 59.64
N SER A 728 -2.61 37.61 60.23
CA SER A 728 -2.68 38.86 59.46
C SER A 728 -1.73 39.95 59.99
N HIS A 729 -1.42 40.88 59.09
CA HIS A 729 -0.80 42.16 59.44
C HIS A 729 -1.70 43.09 60.25
N ASP A 730 -2.98 42.78 60.43
CA ASP A 730 -3.88 43.51 61.34
C ASP A 730 -3.63 43.19 62.83
N LYS A 731 -2.60 42.38 63.10
CA LYS A 731 -2.17 41.95 64.44
C LYS A 731 -3.12 40.98 65.11
N THR A 732 -3.98 40.33 64.34
CA THR A 732 -4.87 39.29 64.84
C THR A 732 -4.54 37.92 64.23
N VAL A 733 -4.77 36.88 65.02
CA VAL A 733 -4.93 35.51 64.55
C VAL A 733 -6.41 35.15 64.68
N ARG A 734 -7.03 34.64 63.62
CA ARG A 734 -8.44 34.27 63.61
C ARG A 734 -8.63 32.78 63.39
N GLY A 735 -9.58 32.18 64.10
CA GLY A 735 -9.96 30.77 64.01
C GLY A 735 -11.28 30.58 63.26
N TRP A 736 -11.27 29.61 62.35
CA TRP A 736 -12.33 29.32 61.39
C TRP A 736 -12.66 27.82 61.41
N PRO A 737 -13.79 27.40 62.01
CA PRO A 737 -14.18 26.00 61.96
C PRO A 737 -14.44 25.55 60.51
N ILE A 738 -13.81 24.45 60.10
CA ILE A 738 -13.85 23.92 58.72
C ILE A 738 -14.92 22.82 58.56
N ASN A 739 -15.50 22.35 59.66
CA ASN A 739 -16.49 21.26 59.67
C ASN A 739 -17.87 21.63 59.09
N LYS A 740 -18.08 22.90 58.73
CA LYS A 740 -19.32 23.42 58.13
C LYS A 740 -19.14 23.61 56.62
N GLU A 741 -20.24 23.67 55.86
CA GLU A 741 -20.19 23.95 54.41
C GLU A 741 -19.51 25.31 54.13
N MET A 742 -19.89 26.34 54.90
CA MET A 742 -19.30 27.68 54.90
C MET A 742 -18.48 27.90 56.16
N ILE A 743 -17.34 28.60 56.05
CA ILE A 743 -16.52 28.96 57.21
C ILE A 743 -16.93 30.35 57.75
N GLN A 744 -16.91 30.51 59.06
CA GLN A 744 -17.17 31.78 59.75
C GLN A 744 -16.13 32.00 60.84
N CYS A 745 -15.83 33.26 61.14
CA CYS A 745 -14.88 33.60 62.19
C CYS A 745 -15.55 33.39 63.56
N GLU A 746 -15.12 32.37 64.30
CA GLU A 746 -15.63 32.11 65.66
C GLU A 746 -14.66 32.60 66.74
N GLN A 747 -13.37 32.70 66.44
CA GLN A 747 -12.32 33.05 67.40
C GLN A 747 -11.44 34.17 66.84
N VAL A 748 -11.16 35.18 67.66
CA VAL A 748 -10.23 36.29 67.32
C VAL A 748 -9.26 36.46 68.48
N TYR A 749 -7.96 36.42 68.17
CA TYR A 749 -6.88 36.58 69.12
C TYR A 749 -6.03 37.79 68.73
N ASP A 750 -5.99 38.82 69.58
CA ASP A 750 -5.10 39.96 69.40
C ASP A 750 -3.69 39.60 69.90
N VAL A 751 -2.75 39.46 68.97
CA VAL A 751 -1.36 39.07 69.25
C VAL A 751 -0.43 40.29 69.33
N LYS A 752 -0.97 41.52 69.24
CA LYS A 752 -0.30 42.82 69.41
C LYS A 752 0.87 43.11 68.46
N ASP A 753 1.13 42.25 67.48
CA ASP A 753 2.23 42.38 66.51
C ASP A 753 1.84 41.75 65.16
N HIS A 754 2.55 42.13 64.09
CA HIS A 754 2.30 41.60 62.76
C HIS A 754 2.61 40.11 62.69
N VAL A 755 1.69 39.33 62.11
CA VAL A 755 1.92 37.91 61.86
C VAL A 755 2.45 37.77 60.44
N ASN A 756 3.69 37.29 60.27
CA ASN A 756 4.28 37.04 58.94
C ASN A 756 4.22 35.56 58.52
N ASN A 757 4.26 34.65 59.49
CA ASN A 757 4.13 33.22 59.30
C ASN A 757 3.54 32.64 60.59
N LEU A 758 2.60 31.69 60.49
CA LEU A 758 1.84 31.17 61.62
C LEU A 758 1.85 29.64 61.64
N LEU A 759 2.20 29.09 62.79
CA LEU A 759 2.04 27.68 63.14
C LEU A 759 1.16 27.58 64.37
N VAL A 760 0.27 26.59 64.39
CA VAL A 760 -0.63 26.34 65.53
C VAL A 760 -0.48 24.90 65.97
N ALA A 761 -0.29 24.69 67.27
CA ALA A 761 -0.32 23.38 67.90
C ALA A 761 -1.15 23.45 69.18
N ASN A 762 -2.32 22.79 69.13
CA ASN A 762 -3.29 22.62 70.21
C ASN A 762 -3.48 23.87 71.09
N SER A 763 -2.68 24.03 72.16
CA SER A 763 -2.79 25.10 73.15
C SER A 763 -2.01 26.38 72.84
N ILE A 764 -1.16 26.39 71.80
CA ILE A 764 -0.27 27.50 71.48
C ILE A 764 -0.27 27.85 69.99
N SER A 765 0.04 29.11 69.71
CA SER A 765 0.34 29.63 68.37
C SER A 765 1.75 30.20 68.34
N CYS A 766 2.52 29.87 67.31
CA CYS A 766 3.87 30.34 67.10
C CYS A 766 3.88 31.18 65.83
N PHE A 767 4.32 32.43 65.91
CA PHE A 767 4.37 33.31 64.75
C PHE A 767 5.65 34.13 64.66
N ILE A 768 6.02 34.46 63.42
CA ILE A 768 7.13 35.38 63.13
C ILE A 768 6.62 36.82 63.20
N PRO A 769 7.10 37.66 64.15
CA PRO A 769 6.75 39.07 64.23
C PRO A 769 7.44 39.89 63.12
N GLN A 770 7.22 41.21 63.09
CA GLN A 770 8.00 42.10 62.21
C GLN A 770 9.49 42.18 62.62
N GLY A 771 9.78 42.01 63.90
CA GLY A 771 11.13 42.05 64.47
C GLY A 771 11.86 40.70 64.50
N ALA A 772 12.98 40.64 65.23
CA ALA A 772 13.74 39.42 65.43
C ALA A 772 13.04 38.41 66.37
N GLY A 773 13.30 37.13 66.16
CA GLY A 773 12.79 36.01 66.95
C GLY A 773 11.41 35.52 66.52
N ILE A 774 10.78 34.77 67.42
CA ILE A 774 9.49 34.11 67.24
C ILE A 774 8.66 34.40 68.49
N LYS A 775 7.39 34.74 68.30
CA LYS A 775 6.45 34.88 69.41
C LYS A 775 5.60 33.63 69.53
N ILE A 776 5.56 33.09 70.75
CA ILE A 776 4.65 32.02 71.15
C ILE A 776 3.54 32.68 71.95
N HIS A 777 2.31 32.52 71.50
CA HIS A 777 1.11 32.99 72.16
C HIS A 777 0.25 31.78 72.55
N SER A 778 0.13 31.56 73.87
CA SER A 778 -0.83 30.61 74.42
C SER A 778 -2.24 31.19 74.29
N TRP A 779 -3.22 30.35 73.98
CA TRP A 779 -4.63 30.78 73.96
C TRP A 779 -5.13 31.25 75.34
N SER A 780 -4.41 30.91 76.42
CA SER A 780 -4.63 31.45 77.78
C SER A 780 -4.14 32.89 77.98
N GLY A 781 -3.59 33.54 76.93
CA GLY A 781 -3.18 34.96 76.93
C GLY A 781 -1.72 35.21 77.31
N THR A 782 -0.91 34.18 77.56
CA THR A 782 0.52 34.33 77.86
C THR A 782 1.36 34.35 76.58
N SER A 783 2.13 35.41 76.36
CA SER A 783 3.06 35.54 75.23
C SER A 783 4.52 35.42 75.66
N LYS A 784 5.30 34.57 74.99
CA LYS A 784 6.75 34.42 75.19
C LYS A 784 7.47 34.68 73.86
N GLN A 785 8.58 35.43 73.89
CA GLN A 785 9.43 35.61 72.71
C GLN A 785 10.65 34.71 72.81
N LEU A 786 10.93 33.95 71.75
CA LEU A 786 12.09 33.09 71.62
C LEU A 786 13.02 33.61 70.53
N ASN A 787 14.32 33.34 70.69
CA ASN A 787 15.35 33.59 69.67
C ASN A 787 15.44 35.05 69.17
N SER A 788 15.36 36.03 70.08
CA SER A 788 15.38 37.47 69.74
C SER A 788 16.67 37.97 69.06
N SER A 789 17.70 37.13 68.92
CA SER A 789 18.97 37.48 68.30
C SER A 789 19.03 37.19 66.79
N LYS A 790 18.01 36.53 66.21
CA LYS A 790 17.97 36.14 64.79
C LYS A 790 16.67 36.57 64.11
N TYR A 791 16.77 36.94 62.85
CA TYR A 791 15.60 37.21 62.00
C TYR A 791 15.14 35.91 61.33
N VAL A 792 13.97 35.42 61.72
CA VAL A 792 13.40 34.17 61.20
C VAL A 792 12.57 34.46 59.95
N LYS A 793 12.63 33.58 58.96
CA LYS A 793 11.91 33.69 57.68
C LYS A 793 10.87 32.60 57.47
N CYS A 794 11.15 31.38 57.94
CA CYS A 794 10.23 30.26 57.87
C CYS A 794 10.34 29.40 59.14
N MET A 795 9.29 28.65 59.44
CA MET A 795 9.23 27.75 60.58
C MET A 795 8.53 26.44 60.20
N ALA A 796 8.88 25.35 60.88
CA ALA A 796 8.15 24.09 60.85
C ALA A 796 8.08 23.49 62.26
N LEU A 797 6.99 22.80 62.60
CA LEU A 797 6.77 22.21 63.92
C LEU A 797 6.57 20.70 63.78
N VAL A 798 7.41 19.92 64.47
CA VAL A 798 7.31 18.45 64.51
C VAL A 798 7.59 17.98 65.93
N ASN A 799 6.74 17.09 66.47
CA ASN A 799 6.93 16.43 67.78
C ASN A 799 7.26 17.39 68.94
N GLY A 800 6.66 18.59 68.97
CA GLY A 800 6.88 19.60 70.01
C GLY A 800 8.17 20.42 69.85
N ARG A 801 8.94 20.20 68.78
CA ARG A 801 10.14 20.95 68.43
C ARG A 801 9.91 21.88 67.25
N LEU A 802 10.30 23.13 67.41
CA LEU A 802 10.16 24.18 66.41
C LEU A 802 11.48 24.35 65.66
N TYR A 803 11.46 24.09 64.36
CA TYR A 803 12.58 24.30 63.45
C TYR A 803 12.43 25.64 62.73
N THR A 804 13.49 26.43 62.70
CA THR A 804 13.44 27.83 62.26
C THR A 804 14.54 28.10 61.25
N GLY A 805 14.18 28.62 60.08
CA GLY A 805 15.12 29.08 59.06
C GLY A 805 15.32 30.59 59.14
N CYS A 806 16.57 31.04 59.25
CA CYS A 806 16.92 32.43 59.49
C CYS A 806 17.46 33.16 58.25
N GLN A 807 17.48 34.49 58.33
CA GLN A 807 18.01 35.39 57.30
C GLN A 807 19.50 35.15 57.00
N ASP A 808 20.29 34.70 57.98
CA ASP A 808 21.74 34.50 57.89
C ASP A 808 22.14 33.08 57.47
N ASN A 809 21.20 32.32 56.88
CA ASN A 809 21.36 30.93 56.50
C ASN A 809 21.52 29.96 57.68
N SER A 810 21.22 30.39 58.92
CA SER A 810 21.17 29.47 60.05
C SER A 810 19.86 28.69 60.11
N ILE A 811 19.94 27.44 60.52
CA ILE A 811 18.80 26.58 60.85
C ILE A 811 18.94 26.19 62.31
N GLN A 812 17.90 26.45 63.08
CA GLN A 812 17.87 26.22 64.53
C GLN A 812 16.66 25.36 64.89
N GLU A 813 16.83 24.57 65.93
CA GLU A 813 15.78 23.78 66.56
C GLU A 813 15.57 24.33 67.97
N ILE A 814 14.30 24.45 68.34
CA ILE A 814 13.85 25.02 69.60
C ILE A 814 12.86 24.03 70.21
N ASP A 815 13.21 23.45 71.34
CA ASP A 815 12.28 22.64 72.13
C ASP A 815 11.28 23.59 72.82
N LEU A 816 9.99 23.43 72.53
CA LEU A 816 8.95 24.30 73.07
C LEU A 816 8.66 24.04 74.56
N ALA A 817 8.95 22.83 75.07
CA ALA A 817 8.73 22.47 76.47
C ALA A 817 9.81 23.08 77.37
N THR A 818 11.08 22.98 76.97
CA THR A 818 12.23 23.44 77.76
C THR A 818 12.71 24.84 77.36
N GLY A 819 12.40 25.29 76.13
CA GLY A 819 12.92 26.52 75.55
C GLY A 819 14.39 26.43 75.13
N THR A 820 15.00 25.24 75.14
CA THR A 820 16.40 25.04 74.72
C THR A 820 16.54 25.22 73.23
N LEU A 821 17.58 25.95 72.83
CA LEU A 821 17.88 26.26 71.43
C LEU A 821 19.15 25.52 71.00
N SER A 822 19.03 24.67 69.98
CA SER A 822 20.12 23.98 69.31
C SER A 822 20.32 24.57 67.90
N SER A 823 21.57 24.77 67.49
CA SER A 823 21.87 25.21 66.12
C SER A 823 22.22 23.99 65.27
N ILE A 824 21.41 23.68 64.27
CA ILE A 824 21.63 22.57 63.33
C ILE A 824 22.60 23.01 62.23
N GLN A 825 22.37 24.21 61.68
CA GLN A 825 23.28 24.85 60.75
C GLN A 825 23.69 26.21 61.28
N SER A 826 25.01 26.41 61.43
CA SER A 826 25.55 27.71 61.82
C SER A 826 25.49 28.69 60.64
N GLY A 827 25.01 29.91 60.89
CA GLY A 827 24.89 30.96 59.88
C GLY A 827 26.24 31.47 59.39
N SER A 828 26.31 31.89 58.12
CA SER A 828 27.56 32.39 57.53
C SER A 828 27.81 33.84 57.95
N ARG A 829 28.84 34.10 58.76
CA ARG A 829 29.33 35.46 59.06
C ARG A 829 30.20 35.98 57.91
N LYS A 830 29.63 36.22 56.72
CA LYS A 830 30.36 36.91 55.65
C LYS A 830 30.16 38.42 55.77
N LEU A 831 31.24 39.15 56.09
CA LEU A 831 31.24 40.60 56.27
C LEU A 831 30.90 41.40 54.99
N LEU A 832 30.91 40.78 53.80
CA LEU A 832 30.69 41.44 52.50
C LEU A 832 29.95 40.60 51.44
N GLY A 833 29.33 39.46 51.82
CA GLY A 833 28.58 38.61 50.88
C GLY A 833 27.07 38.71 51.12
N LYS A 834 26.26 38.75 50.04
CA LYS A 834 24.78 38.66 50.15
C LYS A 834 24.40 37.45 51.02
N SER A 835 23.73 37.70 52.15
CA SER A 835 23.19 36.63 53.00
C SER A 835 22.23 35.77 52.19
N SER A 836 22.36 34.44 52.22
CA SER A 836 21.39 33.51 51.62
C SER A 836 20.35 33.11 52.66
N PRO A 837 19.20 33.79 52.76
CA PRO A 837 18.17 33.44 53.72
C PRO A 837 17.56 32.07 53.43
N VAL A 838 17.14 31.37 54.49
CA VAL A 838 16.33 30.15 54.36
C VAL A 838 14.87 30.57 54.17
N HIS A 839 14.33 30.40 52.96
CA HIS A 839 12.99 30.87 52.61
C HIS A 839 11.90 29.83 52.92
N ALA A 840 12.23 28.55 52.83
CA ALA A 840 11.32 27.46 53.14
C ALA A 840 12.04 26.37 53.93
N LEU A 841 11.33 25.79 54.89
CA LEU A 841 11.79 24.69 55.72
C LEU A 841 10.64 23.69 55.89
N LYS A 842 10.93 22.41 55.70
CA LYS A 842 9.98 21.31 55.91
C LYS A 842 10.69 20.16 56.60
N VAL A 843 10.02 19.53 57.56
CA VAL A 843 10.56 18.38 58.31
C VAL A 843 9.67 17.19 58.03
N HIS A 844 10.26 16.07 57.64
CA HIS A 844 9.56 14.82 57.33
C HIS A 844 10.50 13.63 57.55
N ASP A 845 10.01 12.55 58.15
CA ASP A 845 10.75 11.31 58.43
C ASP A 845 12.16 11.53 59.02
N GLU A 846 12.25 12.34 60.08
CA GLU A 846 13.52 12.69 60.75
C GLU A 846 14.55 13.41 59.86
N LEU A 847 14.12 13.95 58.70
CA LEU A 847 14.93 14.76 57.79
C LEU A 847 14.39 16.19 57.72
N ILE A 848 15.31 17.15 57.66
CA ILE A 848 15.00 18.57 57.46
C ILE A 848 15.37 18.96 56.04
N TYR A 849 14.39 19.44 55.29
CA TYR A 849 14.53 19.98 53.96
C TYR A 849 14.49 21.50 54.05
N SER A 850 15.50 22.16 53.49
CA SER A 850 15.55 23.62 53.42
C SER A 850 15.85 24.10 52.01
N ALA A 851 15.25 25.23 51.65
CA ALA A 851 15.48 25.90 50.38
C ALA A 851 15.97 27.33 50.60
N SER A 852 17.06 27.70 49.91
CA SER A 852 17.71 29.01 50.01
C SER A 852 18.04 29.59 48.63
N SER A 853 17.23 30.53 48.15
CA SER A 853 17.52 31.55 47.12
C SER A 853 16.19 32.21 46.72
N SER A 854 16.21 33.50 46.40
CA SER A 854 14.97 34.24 46.09
C SER A 854 14.66 34.36 44.59
N ILE A 855 15.50 33.82 43.68
CA ILE A 855 15.33 34.05 42.23
C ILE A 855 15.64 32.81 41.34
N GLU A 856 16.47 31.85 41.77
CA GLU A 856 16.74 30.62 41.00
C GLU A 856 16.83 29.44 41.98
N GLY A 857 15.92 28.46 41.91
CA GLY A 857 15.77 27.33 42.86
C GLY A 857 16.91 26.31 42.86
N THR A 858 18.16 26.75 42.88
CA THR A 858 19.36 25.96 42.59
C THR A 858 19.92 25.19 43.77
N THR A 859 19.45 25.42 45.01
CA THR A 859 19.97 24.70 46.18
C THR A 859 18.87 24.19 47.11
N LEU A 860 18.66 22.88 47.09
CA LEU A 860 17.89 22.13 48.09
C LEU A 860 18.88 21.39 48.99
N LYS A 861 18.76 21.57 50.31
CA LYS A 861 19.63 20.90 51.28
C LYS A 861 18.79 19.97 52.15
N VAL A 862 19.31 18.76 52.37
CA VAL A 862 18.74 17.74 53.26
C VAL A 862 19.67 17.57 54.45
N PHE A 863 19.12 17.64 55.66
CA PHE A 863 19.85 17.41 56.91
C PHE A 863 19.23 16.22 57.65
N GLY A 864 20.06 15.32 58.17
CA GLY A 864 19.62 14.26 59.07
C GLY A 864 19.51 14.75 60.52
N ILE A 865 18.44 14.39 61.22
CA ILE A 865 18.34 14.61 62.67
C ILE A 865 19.17 13.51 63.36
N ALA A 866 20.33 13.88 63.90
CA ALA A 866 21.19 12.92 64.60
C ALA A 866 20.54 12.45 65.90
N ILE A 867 20.38 11.13 66.05
CA ILE A 867 19.97 10.50 67.31
C ILE A 867 21.16 10.61 68.28
N GLN A 868 21.05 11.48 69.28
CA GLN A 868 21.99 11.52 70.40
C GLN A 868 21.71 10.29 71.28
N ILE A 869 22.40 9.17 71.02
CA ILE A 869 22.41 8.01 71.91
C ILE A 869 23.38 8.35 73.05
N ASP A 870 22.83 8.70 74.22
CA ASP A 870 23.59 8.77 75.47
C ASP A 870 24.03 7.35 75.86
N TYR A 871 25.30 7.01 75.63
CA TYR A 871 25.96 5.95 76.40
C TYR A 871 26.76 6.61 77.53
N GLN A 872 26.23 6.48 78.73
CA GLN A 872 26.97 6.64 79.98
C GLN A 872 27.19 5.24 80.57
N ILE A 873 28.37 5.02 81.17
CA ILE A 873 28.74 3.98 82.16
C ILE A 873 29.39 2.70 81.58
N ILE A 874 30.50 2.09 82.08
CA ILE A 874 31.58 2.33 83.08
C ILE A 874 32.61 1.19 82.82
N TYR A 875 33.91 1.47 83.01
CA TYR A 875 35.07 0.58 83.30
C TYR A 875 35.06 -0.92 82.93
N ALA A 876 36.07 -1.33 82.15
CA ALA A 876 37.26 -2.06 82.64
C ALA A 876 38.38 -1.97 81.60
#